data_AF-A0A963R5I5-F1
#
_entry.id   AF-A0A963R5I5-F1
#
_cell.length_a   1.000
_cell.length_b   1.000
_cell.length_c   1.000
_cell.angle_alpha   90.00
_cell.angle_beta   90.00
_cell.angle_gamma   90.00
#
_symmetry.space_group_name_H-M   'P 1'
#
loop_
_entity.id
_entity.type
_entity.pdbx_description
1 polymer ?
#
loop_
_entity_poly.entity_id
_entity_poly.type
_entity_poly.pdbx_seq_one_letter_code
_entity_poly.pdbx_strand_id
1 'polypeptide(L)'
;MAKCPSLTTETDCNNNPSCEFVAGKCQGKCKTLAQDACRDATASCMWDPTVGDCKPTCSRASSEGSCKAETMCVWRGGLCDVQCKYKHSDMTSCKDDAACAWTGSSCAASCSNTAGQADCNARADCKYDANAKRCNAVCTLQTSLAACEADEGCGWNSATKSCGSKCGSAYSTEGTCSSNKDCMWDANKQQCVDHCESYQSDAVSCLNQPMCQMVSGKCTAQCMYGYSSESSCNGVANAACTWSTERETCYPSCDKMYADAECKRYPNCRWDKANGLCIKSCSAEYDSASEAAQCTADKGCNFNTVTGKCQQHCAGRNQSDCNSDANCEYSFGQCRTPCVQKYGDQQACTAVAGECMWDKATAICKTPCGQLDQDSCNLEKYMCVYNATRQECRQTCLQMYSTNAGACNADTRCTFDDSRGVCTSACTLQANRVGCVNIAVCKWDPATNLCKRKCPLKLSKDGCLADGQCEWSATALKCQTKCAFRHTNQPKCDSDSECMWNEASQVCTETCASITSPQACSAHFMCKFGTTTCEKRCRYIPQSNCSSTPQCTFAGSSCAEACGYITDRAACMSTSHCAYVMGTCTRRCDGAADSTACASATPAKGCQWNAVTGVCTTSCDGLSQTNCGNNSLCTYDQSAGSCKPTCQLKYRDAFDCNNDMNGDCAWDIISGQCRTNCSTTDSKAECEESSQCQFSDRRERCESQCQFVTDCANRKDCMKSATGTCSVACSTRGSEADCASDVKCMWNGGRCSQVCSDISAESQCTANSNCIWDLDRQNCLKQCSLSYSEQANCEADSRCMWNSAEGLCKTACAKVFVDVDQEKTVRRCTDLGMCRVDSASSKCVKLCRYLADTPAACTGVDTCQFNPNTKRCVEGCGALSANSVECNANPMCQYSPSGSKCIARCQYRFTNSSKACDDSPLCGWDGPSQTCVATCGTATNPDACA
;
A
#
# COMPACT_ATOMS: atom_id res chain seq x y z
N MET A 1 45.88 73.98 -5.11
CA MET A 1 46.51 72.82 -5.79
C MET A 1 47.90 72.60 -5.21
N ALA A 2 48.08 71.56 -4.40
CA ALA A 2 49.41 71.15 -3.97
C ALA A 2 50.11 70.53 -5.20
N LYS A 3 50.97 71.31 -5.88
CA LYS A 3 51.79 70.78 -6.96
C LYS A 3 52.76 69.78 -6.34
N CYS A 4 52.71 68.51 -6.75
CA CYS A 4 53.83 67.60 -6.52
C CYS A 4 55.07 68.27 -7.14
N PRO A 5 56.13 68.57 -6.35
CA PRO A 5 57.37 69.02 -6.94
C PRO A 5 57.83 67.96 -7.95
N SER A 6 58.60 68.37 -8.95
CA SER A 6 59.22 67.46 -9.92
C SER A 6 60.26 66.57 -9.21
N LEU A 7 59.77 65.63 -8.41
CA LEU A 7 60.53 64.63 -7.68
C LEU A 7 60.77 63.48 -8.64
N THR A 8 62.05 63.21 -8.89
CA THR A 8 62.49 62.21 -9.88
C THR A 8 62.67 60.82 -9.30
N THR A 9 62.59 60.66 -7.97
CA THR A 9 62.76 59.37 -7.30
C THR A 9 61.44 58.91 -6.67
N GLU A 10 61.20 57.60 -6.71
CA GLU A 10 60.03 56.94 -6.14
C GLU A 10 59.92 57.19 -4.62
N THR A 11 61.06 57.15 -3.93
CA THR A 11 61.15 57.39 -2.48
C THR A 11 60.69 58.80 -2.11
N ASP A 12 61.16 59.82 -2.81
CA ASP A 12 60.78 61.21 -2.51
C ASP A 12 59.31 61.47 -2.82
N CYS A 13 58.81 60.86 -3.89
CA CYS A 13 57.41 60.97 -4.25
C CYS A 13 56.47 60.36 -3.20
N ASN A 14 56.78 59.14 -2.75
CA ASN A 14 55.96 58.42 -1.79
C ASN A 14 56.02 59.02 -0.37
N ASN A 15 57.13 59.70 -0.03
CA ASN A 15 57.28 60.45 1.22
C ASN A 15 56.43 61.73 1.26
N ASN A 16 56.00 62.26 0.11
CA ASN A 16 55.07 63.39 0.09
C ASN A 16 53.64 62.89 0.33
N PRO A 17 52.94 63.32 1.40
CA PRO A 17 51.61 62.82 1.73
C PRO A 17 50.56 63.14 0.65
N SER A 18 50.83 64.10 -0.22
CA SER A 18 49.94 64.47 -1.35
C SER A 18 50.32 63.80 -2.67
N CYS A 19 51.37 62.98 -2.74
CA CYS A 19 51.86 62.38 -3.99
C CYS A 19 52.03 60.86 -3.91
N GLU A 20 51.97 60.20 -5.07
CA GLU A 20 52.20 58.78 -5.28
C GLU A 20 52.99 58.56 -6.57
N PHE A 21 53.92 57.61 -6.56
CA PHE A 21 54.74 57.29 -7.72
C PHE A 21 54.05 56.22 -8.56
N VAL A 22 53.62 56.55 -9.77
CA VAL A 22 52.92 55.61 -10.65
C VAL A 22 53.49 55.67 -12.06
N ALA A 23 53.84 54.50 -12.60
CA ALA A 23 54.43 54.32 -13.94
C ALA A 23 55.64 55.22 -14.22
N GLY A 24 56.54 55.38 -13.25
CA GLY A 24 57.79 56.15 -13.40
C GLY A 24 57.63 57.67 -13.30
N LYS A 25 56.46 58.17 -12.88
CA LYS A 25 56.22 59.61 -12.65
C LYS A 25 55.58 59.83 -11.28
N CYS A 26 56.02 60.89 -10.60
CA CYS A 26 55.38 61.33 -9.37
C CYS A 26 54.11 62.13 -9.68
N GLN A 27 52.95 61.67 -9.20
CA GLN A 27 51.64 62.29 -9.43
C GLN A 27 50.94 62.56 -8.09
N GLY A 28 49.92 63.42 -8.08
CA GLY A 28 49.13 63.68 -6.88
C GLY A 28 48.25 62.49 -6.50
N LYS A 29 48.14 62.18 -5.20
CA LYS A 29 47.21 61.16 -4.68
C LYS A 29 45.77 61.64 -4.86
N CYS A 30 44.98 60.91 -5.66
CA CYS A 30 43.58 61.26 -5.94
C CYS A 30 42.75 61.45 -4.67
N LYS A 31 42.96 60.61 -3.64
CA LYS A 31 42.20 60.61 -2.38
C LYS A 31 42.27 61.92 -1.58
N THR A 32 43.18 62.84 -1.92
CA THR A 32 43.33 64.14 -1.25
C THR A 32 42.57 65.28 -1.97
N LEU A 33 41.95 65.02 -3.12
CA LEU A 33 41.20 66.00 -3.89
C LEU A 33 39.74 66.09 -3.41
N ALA A 34 39.28 67.32 -3.17
CA ALA A 34 37.86 67.60 -2.93
C ALA A 34 37.03 67.30 -4.20
N GLN A 35 35.73 67.03 -4.03
CA GLN A 35 34.82 66.61 -5.11
C GLN A 35 34.93 67.44 -6.40
N ASP A 36 34.88 68.77 -6.29
CA ASP A 36 34.94 69.66 -7.45
C ASP A 36 36.31 69.59 -8.14
N ALA A 37 37.39 69.54 -7.34
CA ALA A 37 38.75 69.38 -7.85
C ALA A 37 39.00 68.00 -8.45
N CYS A 38 38.28 66.96 -8.01
CA CYS A 38 38.36 65.62 -8.57
C CYS A 38 37.64 65.49 -9.91
N ARG A 39 36.49 66.17 -10.06
CA ARG A 39 35.73 66.24 -11.31
C ARG A 39 36.47 67.04 -12.39
N ASP A 40 37.21 68.06 -11.97
CA ASP A 40 38.01 68.91 -12.87
C ASP A 40 39.47 68.41 -13.06
N ALA A 41 39.92 67.40 -12.29
CA ALA A 41 41.28 66.88 -12.39
C ALA A 41 41.47 66.11 -13.71
N THR A 42 42.25 66.70 -14.61
CA THR A 42 42.51 66.18 -15.94
C THR A 42 43.26 64.83 -15.90
N ALA A 43 42.60 63.79 -16.37
CA ALA A 43 43.07 62.48 -16.85
C ALA A 43 43.51 61.40 -15.84
N SER A 44 43.71 61.68 -14.55
CA SER A 44 44.28 60.67 -13.61
C SER A 44 43.41 60.30 -12.42
N CYS A 45 42.34 61.07 -12.16
CA CYS A 45 41.43 60.84 -11.04
C CYS A 45 39.97 60.95 -11.48
N MET A 46 39.07 60.24 -10.80
CA MET A 46 37.63 60.23 -11.02
C MET A 46 36.90 60.20 -9.68
N TRP A 47 35.79 60.91 -9.59
CA TRP A 47 34.99 60.95 -8.36
C TRP A 47 34.09 59.72 -8.27
N ASP A 48 34.17 58.98 -7.16
CA ASP A 48 33.21 57.91 -6.86
C ASP A 48 32.07 58.48 -6.00
N PRO A 49 30.88 58.71 -6.57
CA PRO A 49 29.75 59.25 -5.82
C PRO A 49 29.21 58.29 -4.76
N THR A 50 29.55 57.00 -4.84
CA THR A 50 29.04 55.94 -3.95
C THR A 50 29.74 55.97 -2.60
N VAL A 51 31.06 56.19 -2.60
CA VAL A 51 31.87 56.31 -1.37
C VAL A 51 32.19 57.76 -1.02
N GLY A 52 31.90 58.72 -1.90
CA GLY A 52 32.19 60.13 -1.65
C GLY A 52 33.69 60.42 -1.60
N ASP A 53 34.47 59.72 -2.42
CA ASP A 53 35.93 59.77 -2.43
C ASP A 53 36.47 59.90 -3.87
N CYS A 54 37.61 60.57 -4.04
CA CYS A 54 38.28 60.71 -5.32
C CYS A 54 39.26 59.55 -5.57
N LYS A 55 39.04 58.80 -6.64
CA LYS A 55 39.75 57.56 -6.99
C LYS A 55 40.66 57.72 -8.22
N PRO A 56 41.70 56.89 -8.39
CA PRO A 56 42.45 56.80 -9.64
C PRO A 56 41.53 56.47 -10.82
N THR A 57 41.82 57.00 -12.02
CA THR A 57 41.09 56.57 -13.22
C THR A 57 41.36 55.10 -13.56
N CYS A 58 40.36 54.40 -14.08
CA CYS A 58 40.47 53.00 -14.50
C CYS A 58 41.64 52.74 -15.45
N SER A 59 41.96 53.72 -16.31
CA SER A 59 43.11 53.69 -17.22
C SER A 59 44.49 53.53 -16.52
N ARG A 60 44.57 53.68 -15.20
CA ARG A 60 45.80 53.46 -14.40
C ARG A 60 46.02 52.00 -14.02
N ALA A 61 44.98 51.16 -14.10
CA ALA A 61 45.12 49.74 -13.84
C ALA A 61 45.74 49.03 -15.05
N SER A 62 46.94 48.47 -14.86
CA SER A 62 47.69 47.73 -15.88
C SER A 62 47.42 46.23 -15.89
N SER A 63 46.59 45.73 -14.96
CA SER A 63 46.24 44.32 -14.84
C SER A 63 44.77 44.13 -14.50
N GLU A 64 44.22 42.98 -14.86
CA GLU A 64 42.83 42.63 -14.56
C GLU A 64 42.53 42.69 -13.06
N GLY A 65 43.46 42.23 -12.21
CA GLY A 65 43.30 42.28 -10.75
C GLY A 65 43.25 43.71 -10.21
N SER A 66 44.11 44.61 -10.69
CA SER A 66 44.09 46.02 -10.28
C SER A 66 42.86 46.76 -10.82
N CYS A 67 42.36 46.36 -11.99
CA CYS A 67 41.15 46.92 -12.57
C CYS A 67 39.89 46.52 -11.79
N LYS A 68 39.77 45.23 -11.45
CA LYS A 68 38.62 44.71 -10.69
C LYS A 68 38.62 45.16 -9.23
N ALA A 69 39.76 45.59 -8.69
CA ALA A 69 39.86 46.13 -7.34
C ALA A 69 39.11 47.46 -7.17
N GLU A 70 38.95 48.24 -8.24
CA GLU A 70 38.14 49.47 -8.21
C GLU A 70 36.73 49.18 -8.75
N THR A 71 35.73 49.34 -7.90
CA THR A 71 34.31 49.04 -8.17
C THR A 71 33.72 49.84 -9.34
N MET A 72 34.41 50.90 -9.76
CA MET A 72 34.04 51.78 -10.85
C MET A 72 34.54 51.32 -12.22
N CYS A 73 35.42 50.32 -12.23
CA CYS A 73 36.16 49.91 -13.39
C CYS A 73 35.72 48.53 -13.88
N VAL A 74 35.95 48.26 -15.16
CA VAL A 74 35.67 46.98 -15.81
C VAL A 74 36.82 46.64 -16.74
N TRP A 75 37.35 45.44 -16.60
CA TRP A 75 38.40 44.93 -17.48
C TRP A 75 37.76 44.42 -18.77
N ARG A 76 38.17 44.97 -19.92
CA ARG A 76 37.69 44.55 -21.25
C ARG A 76 38.86 44.48 -22.23
N GLY A 77 39.14 43.29 -22.75
CA GLY A 77 40.10 43.10 -23.85
C GLY A 77 41.53 43.54 -23.54
N GLY A 78 41.98 43.46 -22.28
CA GLY A 78 43.33 43.87 -21.88
C GLY A 78 43.46 45.35 -21.48
N LEU A 79 42.35 46.10 -21.48
CA LEU A 79 42.29 47.48 -21.01
C LEU A 79 41.29 47.59 -19.86
N CYS A 80 41.59 48.47 -18.90
CA CYS A 80 40.69 48.78 -17.80
C CYS A 80 39.90 50.05 -18.11
N ASP A 81 38.58 49.90 -18.27
CA ASP A 81 37.67 50.97 -18.65
C ASP A 81 36.70 51.33 -17.53
N VAL A 82 36.10 52.53 -17.59
CA VAL A 82 35.08 52.95 -16.60
C VAL A 82 33.75 52.28 -16.91
N GLN A 83 33.07 51.72 -15.91
CA GLN A 83 31.73 51.17 -16.11
C GLN A 83 30.76 52.28 -16.55
N CYS A 84 29.89 51.95 -17.51
CA CYS A 84 28.92 52.86 -18.11
C CYS A 84 28.07 53.65 -17.10
N LYS A 85 27.70 53.02 -15.97
CA LYS A 85 26.88 53.64 -14.91
C LYS A 85 27.56 54.79 -14.18
N TYR A 86 28.90 54.83 -14.20
CA TYR A 86 29.69 55.93 -13.62
C TYR A 86 30.21 56.89 -14.70
N LYS A 87 30.28 56.43 -15.95
CA LYS A 87 30.70 57.24 -17.10
C LYS A 87 29.59 58.21 -17.54
N HIS A 88 28.33 57.77 -17.53
CA HIS A 88 27.18 58.56 -17.98
C HIS A 88 26.05 58.52 -16.94
N SER A 89 25.54 59.69 -16.58
CA SER A 89 24.46 59.82 -15.59
C SER A 89 23.09 60.14 -16.20
N ASP A 90 23.04 60.44 -17.50
CA ASP A 90 21.83 60.78 -18.23
C ASP A 90 21.64 59.90 -19.46
N MET A 91 20.40 59.81 -19.92
CA MET A 91 20.00 58.97 -21.05
C MET A 91 20.68 59.38 -22.36
N THR A 92 20.92 60.67 -22.60
CA THR A 92 21.45 61.17 -23.87
C THR A 92 22.91 60.75 -24.01
N SER A 93 23.73 61.11 -23.02
CA SER A 93 25.16 60.77 -23.01
C SER A 93 25.39 59.25 -23.02
N CYS A 94 24.51 58.49 -22.36
CA CYS A 94 24.57 57.03 -22.36
C CYS A 94 24.28 56.41 -23.74
N LYS A 95 23.33 56.97 -24.50
CA LYS A 95 22.96 56.49 -25.83
C LYS A 95 23.98 56.87 -26.90
N ASP A 96 24.69 57.97 -26.70
CA ASP A 96 25.74 58.43 -27.62
C ASP A 96 27.04 57.60 -27.49
N ASP A 97 27.24 56.90 -26.37
CA ASP A 97 28.38 56.02 -26.16
C ASP A 97 28.09 54.59 -26.62
N ALA A 98 28.70 54.16 -27.73
CA ALA A 98 28.54 52.82 -28.31
C ALA A 98 28.92 51.68 -27.34
N ALA A 99 29.69 51.95 -26.28
CA ALA A 99 30.00 50.96 -25.25
C ALA A 99 28.83 50.69 -24.28
N CYS A 100 27.81 51.56 -24.27
CA CYS A 100 26.80 51.67 -23.24
C CYS A 100 25.36 51.64 -23.80
N ALA A 101 24.38 51.33 -22.95
CA ALA A 101 22.97 51.33 -23.27
C ALA A 101 22.14 51.72 -22.03
N TRP A 102 21.09 52.52 -22.24
CA TRP A 102 20.21 52.96 -21.16
C TRP A 102 19.16 51.89 -20.85
N THR A 103 19.13 51.39 -19.61
CA THR A 103 18.25 50.29 -19.17
C THR A 103 16.95 50.77 -18.51
N GLY A 104 16.52 51.99 -18.81
CA GLY A 104 15.30 52.61 -18.27
C GLY A 104 15.55 53.44 -17.01
N SER A 105 16.44 53.00 -16.11
CA SER A 105 16.77 53.73 -14.87
C SER A 105 18.26 54.03 -14.67
N SER A 106 19.16 53.44 -15.46
CA SER A 106 20.60 53.70 -15.39
C SER A 106 21.30 53.38 -16.71
N CYS A 107 22.53 53.87 -16.86
CA CYS A 107 23.38 53.52 -17.99
C CYS A 107 24.14 52.22 -17.73
N ALA A 108 23.90 51.17 -18.51
CA ALA A 108 24.62 49.90 -18.41
C ALA A 108 25.51 49.67 -19.64
N ALA A 109 26.27 48.57 -19.65
CA ALA A 109 26.99 48.17 -20.84
C ALA A 109 26.02 47.82 -21.98
N SER A 110 26.32 48.13 -23.23
CA SER A 110 25.49 47.63 -24.34
C SER A 110 25.53 46.08 -24.39
N CYS A 111 24.40 45.43 -24.71
CA CYS A 111 24.33 43.97 -24.87
C CYS A 111 25.39 43.50 -25.87
N SER A 112 25.58 44.23 -26.98
CA SER A 112 26.54 43.91 -28.04
C SER A 112 28.00 43.81 -27.58
N ASN A 113 28.34 44.39 -26.41
CA ASN A 113 29.69 44.37 -25.83
C ASN A 113 29.84 43.34 -24.70
N THR A 114 28.84 42.49 -24.48
CA THR A 114 28.89 41.43 -23.47
C THR A 114 29.38 40.13 -24.14
N ALA A 115 30.65 39.80 -23.95
CA ALA A 115 31.34 38.76 -24.72
C ALA A 115 31.11 37.31 -24.23
N GLY A 116 30.39 37.11 -23.12
CA GLY A 116 30.14 35.80 -22.51
C GLY A 116 28.67 35.41 -22.53
N GLN A 117 28.36 34.15 -22.86
CA GLN A 117 27.01 33.59 -22.78
C GLN A 117 26.42 33.68 -21.37
N ALA A 118 27.23 33.39 -20.35
CA ALA A 118 26.82 33.48 -18.95
C ALA A 118 26.51 34.94 -18.56
N ASP A 119 27.38 35.87 -18.91
CA ASP A 119 27.22 37.30 -18.60
C ASP A 119 26.04 37.92 -19.36
N CYS A 120 25.83 37.49 -20.60
CA CYS A 120 24.72 37.95 -21.41
C CYS A 120 23.36 37.48 -20.86
N ASN A 121 23.26 36.20 -20.48
CA ASN A 121 22.00 35.65 -19.97
C ASN A 121 21.75 36.01 -18.49
N ALA A 122 22.76 36.47 -17.76
CA ALA A 122 22.60 37.02 -16.41
C ALA A 122 21.90 38.39 -16.42
N ARG A 123 21.84 39.06 -17.57
CA ARG A 123 21.20 40.36 -17.75
C ARG A 123 19.77 40.18 -18.25
N ALA A 124 18.80 40.72 -17.51
CA ALA A 124 17.40 40.66 -17.89
C ALA A 124 17.09 41.41 -19.20
N ASP A 125 17.95 42.35 -19.61
CA ASP A 125 17.82 43.13 -20.83
C ASP A 125 18.49 42.52 -22.06
N CYS A 126 19.24 41.43 -21.90
CA CYS A 126 19.97 40.80 -22.99
C CYS A 126 19.64 39.30 -23.13
N LYS A 127 19.82 38.77 -24.34
CA LYS A 127 19.72 37.34 -24.66
C LYS A 127 20.90 36.96 -25.54
N TYR A 128 21.60 35.90 -25.15
CA TYR A 128 22.74 35.41 -25.93
C TYR A 128 22.24 34.68 -27.18
N ASP A 129 22.64 35.15 -28.34
CA ASP A 129 22.47 34.46 -29.61
C ASP A 129 23.70 33.57 -29.85
N ALA A 130 23.52 32.27 -29.61
CA ALA A 130 24.58 31.29 -29.76
C ALA A 130 25.04 31.13 -31.22
N ASN A 131 24.17 31.41 -32.19
CA ASN A 131 24.46 31.24 -33.62
C ASN A 131 25.33 32.39 -34.13
N ALA A 132 25.00 33.62 -33.76
CA ALA A 132 25.80 34.78 -34.14
C ALA A 132 26.96 35.07 -33.16
N LYS A 133 27.10 34.26 -32.09
CA LYS A 133 28.07 34.43 -30.99
C LYS A 133 28.09 35.85 -30.44
N ARG A 134 26.91 36.47 -30.36
CA ARG A 134 26.72 37.85 -29.93
C ARG A 134 25.57 37.93 -28.93
N CYS A 135 25.65 38.90 -28.04
CA CYS A 135 24.64 39.17 -27.05
C CYS A 135 23.72 40.28 -27.54
N ASN A 136 22.43 39.97 -27.79
CA ASN A 136 21.45 40.90 -28.33
C ASN A 136 20.49 41.38 -27.23
N ALA A 137 19.75 42.46 -27.47
CA ALA A 137 18.74 42.93 -26.53
C ALA A 137 17.49 42.03 -26.59
N VAL A 138 16.77 41.88 -25.48
CA VAL A 138 15.50 41.12 -25.48
C VAL A 138 14.44 41.94 -26.25
N CYS A 139 13.88 41.36 -27.32
CA CYS A 139 12.91 42.04 -28.20
C CYS A 139 11.77 42.71 -27.44
N THR A 140 11.21 42.07 -26.41
CA THR A 140 10.07 42.57 -25.64
C THR A 140 10.35 43.85 -24.85
N LEU A 141 11.61 44.26 -24.72
CA LEU A 141 12.00 45.49 -24.04
C LEU A 141 12.13 46.68 -25.01
N GLN A 142 12.04 46.46 -26.32
CA GLN A 142 12.04 47.54 -27.31
C GLN A 142 10.65 48.17 -27.37
N THR A 143 10.54 49.43 -26.96
CA THR A 143 9.27 50.15 -26.84
C THR A 143 8.92 50.99 -28.08
N SER A 144 9.74 50.96 -29.14
CA SER A 144 9.50 51.72 -30.36
C SER A 144 9.74 50.87 -31.61
N LEU A 145 8.99 51.19 -32.67
CA LEU A 145 9.13 50.59 -34.00
C LEU A 145 10.59 50.62 -34.48
N ALA A 146 11.24 51.79 -34.41
CA ALA A 146 12.60 51.96 -34.87
C ALA A 146 13.63 51.13 -34.07
N ALA A 147 13.43 50.97 -32.77
CA ALA A 147 14.33 50.18 -31.93
C ALA A 147 14.09 48.67 -32.08
N CYS A 148 12.84 48.28 -32.36
CA CYS A 148 12.48 46.90 -32.62
C CYS A 148 12.99 46.40 -33.98
N GLU A 149 12.89 47.23 -35.02
CA GLU A 149 13.33 46.88 -36.38
C GLU A 149 14.84 47.00 -36.59
N ALA A 150 15.56 47.62 -35.66
CA ALA A 150 17.03 47.67 -35.69
C ALA A 150 17.70 46.34 -35.30
N ASP A 151 16.97 45.44 -34.62
CA ASP A 151 17.45 44.10 -34.27
C ASP A 151 16.89 43.07 -35.27
N GLU A 152 17.78 42.40 -35.99
CA GLU A 152 17.42 41.42 -37.04
C GLU A 152 16.56 40.26 -36.53
N GLY A 153 16.59 39.96 -35.23
CA GLY A 153 15.80 38.91 -34.58
C GLY A 153 14.43 39.34 -34.05
N CYS A 154 14.11 40.63 -34.11
CA CYS A 154 12.91 41.20 -33.51
C CYS A 154 11.91 41.70 -34.57
N GLY A 155 10.62 41.63 -34.26
CA GLY A 155 9.52 42.08 -35.11
C GLY A 155 8.54 42.95 -34.34
N TRP A 156 8.14 44.07 -34.95
CA TRP A 156 7.20 45.00 -34.34
C TRP A 156 5.75 44.61 -34.64
N ASN A 157 4.96 44.42 -33.59
CA ASN A 157 3.53 44.27 -33.72
C ASN A 157 2.85 45.66 -33.69
N SER A 158 2.37 46.09 -34.85
CA SER A 158 1.74 47.41 -35.00
C SER A 158 0.40 47.56 -34.28
N ALA A 159 -0.30 46.44 -34.03
CA ALA A 159 -1.59 46.39 -33.35
C ALA A 159 -1.44 46.44 -31.83
N THR A 160 -0.51 45.66 -31.25
CA THR A 160 -0.28 45.63 -29.80
C THR A 160 0.75 46.65 -29.32
N LYS A 161 1.40 47.38 -30.24
CA LYS A 161 2.50 48.32 -29.94
C LYS A 161 3.62 47.67 -29.12
N SER A 162 3.92 46.41 -29.42
CA SER A 162 4.92 45.62 -28.72
C SER A 162 5.89 44.97 -29.70
N CYS A 163 7.14 44.84 -29.27
CA CYS A 163 8.18 44.14 -30.00
C CYS A 163 8.33 42.71 -29.47
N GLY A 164 8.58 41.73 -30.33
CA GLY A 164 8.89 40.35 -29.90
C GLY A 164 9.64 39.61 -30.99
N SER A 165 9.67 38.27 -30.98
CA SER A 165 10.37 37.53 -32.04
C SER A 165 9.80 37.85 -33.42
N LYS A 166 10.67 37.94 -34.43
CA LYS A 166 10.33 38.43 -35.77
C LYS A 166 9.04 37.80 -36.32
N CYS A 167 8.91 36.47 -36.31
CA CYS A 167 7.71 35.82 -36.81
C CYS A 167 6.51 35.94 -35.87
N GLY A 168 6.69 35.68 -34.57
CA GLY A 168 5.59 35.66 -33.59
C GLY A 168 4.95 37.01 -33.29
N SER A 169 5.65 38.11 -33.58
CA SER A 169 5.15 39.46 -33.34
C SER A 169 4.78 40.20 -34.62
N ALA A 170 5.42 39.91 -35.76
CA ALA A 170 5.12 40.59 -37.02
C ALA A 170 3.85 40.06 -37.71
N TYR A 171 3.45 38.80 -37.47
CA TYR A 171 2.34 38.17 -38.17
C TYR A 171 1.34 37.53 -37.21
N SER A 172 0.10 38.01 -37.26
CA SER A 172 -1.00 37.52 -36.41
C SER A 172 -2.04 36.69 -37.16
N THR A 173 -1.83 36.43 -38.46
CA THR A 173 -2.74 35.63 -39.28
C THR A 173 -1.97 34.63 -40.12
N GLU A 174 -2.58 33.47 -40.36
CA GLU A 174 -2.00 32.38 -41.17
C GLU A 174 -1.51 32.88 -42.54
N GLY A 175 -2.34 33.64 -43.26
CA GLY A 175 -1.98 34.12 -44.60
C GLY A 175 -0.76 35.05 -44.63
N THR A 176 -0.59 35.90 -43.62
CA THR A 176 0.57 36.82 -43.57
C THR A 176 1.83 36.12 -43.06
N CYS A 177 1.68 35.17 -42.14
CA CYS A 177 2.76 34.35 -41.62
C CYS A 177 3.36 33.43 -42.69
N SER A 178 2.51 32.65 -43.37
CA SER A 178 2.92 31.67 -44.38
C SER A 178 3.42 32.31 -45.68
N SER A 179 3.19 33.60 -45.88
CA SER A 179 3.75 34.35 -47.02
C SER A 179 5.21 34.75 -46.81
N ASN A 180 5.71 34.77 -45.58
CA ASN A 180 7.11 35.03 -45.29
C ASN A 180 7.89 33.71 -45.25
N LYS A 181 8.87 33.56 -46.15
CA LYS A 181 9.74 32.37 -46.24
C LYS A 181 10.50 32.02 -44.95
N ASP A 182 10.69 32.99 -44.05
CA ASP A 182 11.42 32.81 -42.80
C ASP A 182 10.48 32.45 -41.63
N CYS A 183 9.18 32.34 -41.86
CA CYS A 183 8.17 32.05 -40.84
C CYS A 183 7.25 30.88 -41.22
N MET A 184 6.61 30.25 -40.23
CA MET A 184 5.53 29.28 -40.44
C MET A 184 4.42 29.43 -39.41
N TRP A 185 3.19 29.08 -39.80
CA TRP A 185 2.03 29.21 -38.93
C TRP A 185 1.81 27.95 -38.09
N ASP A 186 1.75 28.10 -36.76
CA ASP A 186 1.31 27.06 -35.83
C ASP A 186 -0.22 27.14 -35.70
N ALA A 187 -0.93 26.29 -36.44
CA ALA A 187 -2.40 26.24 -36.42
C ALA A 187 -2.95 25.83 -35.04
N ASN A 188 -2.20 25.03 -34.27
CA ASN A 188 -2.63 24.57 -32.94
C ASN A 188 -2.52 25.68 -31.89
N LYS A 189 -1.51 26.54 -32.01
CA LYS A 189 -1.30 27.68 -31.09
C LYS A 189 -1.88 29.01 -31.59
N GLN A 190 -2.33 29.06 -32.85
CA GLN A 190 -2.69 30.30 -33.55
C GLN A 190 -1.60 31.37 -33.47
N GLN A 191 -0.35 30.97 -33.68
CA GLN A 191 0.82 31.84 -33.58
C GLN A 191 1.77 31.59 -34.75
N CYS A 192 2.42 32.65 -35.21
CA CYS A 192 3.47 32.55 -36.21
C CYS A 192 4.81 32.25 -35.52
N VAL A 193 5.58 31.30 -36.01
CA VAL A 193 6.90 30.92 -35.47
C VAL A 193 7.95 30.96 -36.57
N ASP A 194 9.23 30.90 -36.21
CA ASP A 194 10.30 30.90 -37.21
C ASP A 194 10.28 29.59 -38.02
N HIS A 195 10.61 29.68 -39.32
CA HIS A 195 10.64 28.53 -40.21
C HIS A 195 11.75 27.55 -39.79
N CYS A 196 11.51 26.24 -39.81
CA CYS A 196 12.42 25.25 -39.23
C CYS A 196 13.82 25.29 -39.86
N GLU A 197 13.91 25.64 -41.15
CA GLU A 197 15.18 25.76 -41.86
C GLU A 197 16.09 26.88 -41.29
N SER A 198 15.54 27.83 -40.54
CA SER A 198 16.32 28.87 -39.85
C SER A 198 17.24 28.30 -38.77
N TYR A 199 16.90 27.14 -38.21
CA TYR A 199 17.71 26.47 -37.18
C TYR A 199 18.87 25.64 -37.76
N GLN A 200 18.98 25.55 -39.09
CA GLN A 200 20.05 24.84 -39.82
C GLN A 200 20.37 23.45 -39.22
N SER A 201 21.61 23.24 -38.75
CA SER A 201 22.10 21.99 -38.17
C SER A 201 22.06 21.95 -36.64
N ASP A 202 21.48 22.97 -35.98
CA ASP A 202 21.31 22.99 -34.53
C ASP A 202 20.16 22.07 -34.10
N ALA A 203 20.53 20.83 -33.76
CA ALA A 203 19.60 19.81 -33.29
C ALA A 203 18.83 20.23 -32.03
N VAL A 204 19.41 21.01 -31.12
CA VAL A 204 18.75 21.39 -29.86
C VAL A 204 17.69 22.45 -30.12
N SER A 205 18.02 23.50 -30.88
CA SER A 205 17.05 24.54 -31.25
C SER A 205 15.93 23.97 -32.12
N CYS A 206 16.24 23.04 -33.03
CA CYS A 206 15.25 22.38 -33.85
C CYS A 206 14.29 21.50 -33.04
N LEU A 207 14.82 20.63 -32.17
CA LEU A 207 13.99 19.70 -31.38
C LEU A 207 13.16 20.40 -30.29
N ASN A 208 13.58 21.60 -29.87
CA ASN A 208 12.79 22.44 -28.96
C ASN A 208 11.57 23.07 -29.64
N GLN A 209 11.50 23.08 -30.97
CA GLN A 209 10.30 23.50 -31.70
C GLN A 209 9.42 22.29 -32.00
N PRO A 210 8.19 22.22 -31.45
CA PRO A 210 7.33 21.05 -31.60
C PRO A 210 6.90 20.77 -33.05
N MET A 211 7.08 21.75 -33.95
CA MET A 211 6.71 21.67 -35.36
C MET A 211 7.89 21.27 -36.27
N CYS A 212 9.09 21.15 -35.71
CA CYS A 212 10.32 20.88 -36.43
C CYS A 212 10.87 19.48 -36.13
N GLN A 213 11.63 18.93 -37.07
CA GLN A 213 12.34 17.67 -36.93
C GLN A 213 13.71 17.75 -37.62
N MET A 214 14.66 16.99 -37.11
CA MET A 214 15.99 16.92 -37.70
C MET A 214 16.05 15.75 -38.69
N VAL A 215 16.18 16.05 -39.98
CA VAL A 215 16.28 15.02 -41.03
C VAL A 215 17.60 15.22 -41.77
N SER A 216 18.49 14.22 -41.67
CA SER A 216 19.81 14.23 -42.34
C SER A 216 20.66 15.47 -42.02
N GLY A 217 20.63 15.94 -40.77
CA GLY A 217 21.43 17.09 -40.32
C GLY A 217 20.88 18.47 -40.74
N LYS A 218 19.66 18.53 -41.28
CA LYS A 218 18.92 19.76 -41.54
C LYS A 218 17.63 19.77 -40.73
N CYS A 219 17.32 20.90 -40.09
CA CYS A 219 16.04 21.12 -39.47
C CYS A 219 14.97 21.39 -40.53
N THR A 220 13.98 20.51 -40.62
CA THR A 220 12.86 20.61 -41.54
C THR A 220 11.55 20.61 -40.76
N ALA A 221 10.48 21.15 -41.36
CA ALA A 221 9.16 21.05 -40.77
C ALA A 221 8.72 19.58 -40.68
N GLN A 222 8.10 19.18 -39.57
CA GLN A 222 7.39 17.92 -39.50
C GLN A 222 6.25 17.94 -40.53
N CYS A 223 6.02 16.80 -41.20
CA CYS A 223 5.04 16.71 -42.30
C CYS A 223 3.66 17.28 -41.93
N MET A 224 3.23 17.09 -40.67
CA MET A 224 1.94 17.53 -40.14
C MET A 224 1.75 19.04 -40.13
N TYR A 225 2.85 19.80 -40.11
CA TYR A 225 2.83 21.26 -40.02
C TYR A 225 3.31 21.93 -41.31
N GLY A 226 4.05 21.21 -42.16
CA GLY A 226 4.59 21.76 -43.40
C GLY A 226 3.58 21.86 -44.55
N TYR A 227 2.49 21.09 -44.51
CA TYR A 227 1.60 20.94 -45.68
C TYR A 227 0.13 20.90 -45.28
N SER A 228 -0.66 21.82 -45.83
CA SER A 228 -2.10 21.96 -45.59
C SER A 228 -2.98 21.44 -46.73
N SER A 229 -2.38 20.92 -47.81
CA SER A 229 -3.13 20.32 -48.92
C SER A 229 -2.49 19.02 -49.40
N GLU A 230 -3.33 18.12 -49.91
CA GLU A 230 -2.91 16.84 -50.48
C GLU A 230 -1.85 17.00 -51.58
N SER A 231 -2.04 17.95 -52.49
CA SER A 231 -1.08 18.23 -53.57
C SER A 231 0.27 18.75 -53.07
N SER A 232 0.29 19.51 -51.96
CA SER A 232 1.54 20.00 -51.36
C SER A 232 2.27 18.92 -50.55
N CYS A 233 1.50 18.03 -49.91
CA CYS A 233 2.03 16.94 -49.10
C CYS A 233 2.61 15.80 -49.96
N ASN A 234 1.89 15.41 -51.02
CA ASN A 234 2.27 14.31 -51.91
C ASN A 234 3.21 14.75 -53.06
N GLY A 235 3.66 16.02 -53.07
CA GLY A 235 4.54 16.56 -54.11
C GLY A 235 5.94 15.94 -54.11
N VAL A 236 6.59 15.89 -55.29
CA VAL A 236 7.89 15.23 -55.49
C VAL A 236 9.03 15.80 -54.63
N ALA A 237 8.92 17.08 -54.24
CA ALA A 237 9.86 17.72 -53.32
C ALA A 237 9.81 17.14 -51.89
N ASN A 238 8.74 16.42 -51.54
CA ASN A 238 8.40 15.99 -50.19
C ASN A 238 8.20 14.48 -50.11
N ALA A 239 9.06 13.71 -50.80
CA ALA A 239 9.02 12.24 -50.83
C ALA A 239 9.12 11.55 -49.45
N ALA A 240 9.32 12.32 -48.37
CA ALA A 240 9.28 11.86 -46.99
C ALA A 240 7.90 11.98 -46.33
N CYS A 241 6.89 12.56 -47.00
CA CYS A 241 5.55 12.80 -46.47
C CYS A 241 4.44 12.19 -47.34
N THR A 242 3.28 11.89 -46.76
CA THR A 242 2.08 11.34 -47.41
C THR A 242 0.81 11.88 -46.75
N TRP A 243 -0.15 12.29 -47.57
CA TRP A 243 -1.41 12.85 -47.10
C TRP A 243 -2.35 11.77 -46.56
N SER A 244 -3.01 12.04 -45.44
CA SER A 244 -4.12 11.23 -44.94
C SER A 244 -5.44 11.90 -45.24
N THR A 245 -6.26 11.26 -46.07
CA THR A 245 -7.62 11.70 -46.38
C THR A 245 -8.55 11.60 -45.17
N GLU A 246 -8.34 10.65 -44.27
CA GLU A 246 -9.19 10.47 -43.07
C GLU A 246 -9.02 11.58 -42.03
N ARG A 247 -7.83 12.19 -41.96
CA ARG A 247 -7.52 13.24 -40.97
C ARG A 247 -7.24 14.61 -41.61
N GLU A 248 -7.39 14.74 -42.92
CA GLU A 248 -7.06 15.95 -43.69
C GLU A 248 -5.69 16.55 -43.30
N THR A 249 -4.71 15.69 -43.03
CA THR A 249 -3.40 16.07 -42.47
C THR A 249 -2.28 15.24 -43.10
N CYS A 250 -1.10 15.85 -43.20
CA CYS A 250 0.07 15.25 -43.84
C CYS A 250 0.96 14.53 -42.81
N TYR A 251 1.39 13.29 -43.07
CA TYR A 251 2.21 12.49 -42.17
C TYR A 251 3.51 12.05 -42.84
N PRO A 252 4.55 11.61 -42.11
CA PRO A 252 5.71 11.00 -42.75
C PRO A 252 5.31 9.73 -43.50
N SER A 253 5.93 9.49 -44.66
CA SER A 253 5.65 8.30 -45.46
C SER A 253 6.12 7.04 -44.71
N CYS A 254 5.27 6.02 -44.68
CA CYS A 254 5.50 4.81 -43.88
C CYS A 254 6.81 4.12 -44.25
N ASP A 255 7.21 4.13 -45.53
CA ASP A 255 8.44 3.49 -46.03
C ASP A 255 9.74 4.15 -45.53
N LYS A 256 9.65 5.31 -44.85
CA LYS A 256 10.78 6.01 -44.24
C LYS A 256 10.91 5.79 -42.73
N MET A 257 10.02 5.01 -42.13
CA MET A 257 10.07 4.68 -40.70
C MET A 257 10.76 3.33 -40.50
N TYR A 258 11.86 3.32 -39.76
CA TYR A 258 12.72 2.14 -39.58
C TYR A 258 12.51 1.42 -38.24
N ALA A 259 11.58 1.91 -37.41
CA ALA A 259 11.30 1.34 -36.08
C ALA A 259 9.80 1.08 -35.88
N ASP A 260 9.48 -0.05 -35.25
CA ASP A 260 8.11 -0.46 -34.91
C ASP A 260 7.37 0.60 -34.07
N ALA A 261 8.05 1.15 -33.06
CA ALA A 261 7.49 2.18 -32.19
C ALA A 261 7.17 3.49 -32.93
N GLU A 262 7.94 3.82 -33.96
CA GLU A 262 7.73 5.01 -34.79
C GLU A 262 6.58 4.77 -35.78
N CYS A 263 6.55 3.59 -36.39
CA CYS A 263 5.50 3.17 -37.31
C CYS A 263 4.10 3.16 -36.67
N LYS A 264 4.00 2.65 -35.43
CA LYS A 264 2.75 2.59 -34.66
C LYS A 264 2.21 3.97 -34.25
N ARG A 265 3.03 5.02 -34.31
CA ARG A 265 2.63 6.39 -33.95
C ARG A 265 1.73 7.04 -34.99
N TYR A 266 1.72 6.52 -36.22
CA TYR A 266 1.02 7.11 -37.35
C TYR A 266 -0.13 6.21 -37.83
N PRO A 267 -1.39 6.69 -37.80
CA PRO A 267 -2.58 5.87 -38.10
C PRO A 267 -2.61 5.30 -39.52
N ASN A 268 -1.95 5.96 -40.46
CA ASN A 268 -1.84 5.55 -41.85
C ASN A 268 -0.76 4.48 -42.08
N CYS A 269 -0.02 4.07 -41.04
CA CYS A 269 1.07 3.12 -41.13
C CYS A 269 0.85 1.88 -40.25
N ARG A 270 1.42 0.75 -40.64
CA ARG A 270 1.49 -0.48 -39.85
C ARG A 270 2.85 -1.14 -40.01
N TRP A 271 3.34 -1.74 -38.93
CA TRP A 271 4.61 -2.45 -38.96
C TRP A 271 4.42 -3.85 -39.57
N ASP A 272 5.07 -4.11 -40.69
CA ASP A 272 5.17 -5.45 -41.27
C ASP A 272 6.32 -6.20 -40.62
N LYS A 273 5.98 -6.98 -39.60
CA LYS A 273 6.94 -7.79 -38.85
C LYS A 273 7.63 -8.86 -39.69
N ALA A 274 7.02 -9.32 -40.79
CA ALA A 274 7.63 -10.33 -41.65
C ALA A 274 8.80 -9.76 -42.44
N ASN A 275 8.70 -8.50 -42.86
CA ASN A 275 9.72 -7.82 -43.66
C ASN A 275 10.57 -6.83 -42.85
N GLY A 276 10.21 -6.52 -41.61
CA GLY A 276 10.91 -5.53 -40.78
C GLY A 276 10.79 -4.11 -41.32
N LEU A 277 9.67 -3.81 -42.01
CA LEU A 277 9.43 -2.53 -42.67
C LEU A 277 8.11 -1.93 -42.18
N CYS A 278 8.04 -0.61 -42.12
CA CYS A 278 6.79 0.10 -41.91
C CYS A 278 6.08 0.29 -43.26
N ILE A 279 4.88 -0.24 -43.40
CA ILE A 279 4.07 -0.18 -44.63
C ILE A 279 2.77 0.60 -44.35
N LYS A 280 1.99 0.90 -45.39
CA LYS A 280 0.68 1.54 -45.22
C LYS A 280 -0.29 0.64 -44.45
N SER A 281 -1.10 1.28 -43.61
CA SER A 281 -2.21 0.65 -42.90
C SER A 281 -3.24 0.11 -43.89
N CYS A 282 -4.05 -0.86 -43.47
CA CYS A 282 -5.04 -1.50 -44.33
C CYS A 282 -6.04 -0.51 -44.94
N SER A 283 -6.46 0.50 -44.18
CA SER A 283 -7.38 1.55 -44.63
C SER A 283 -6.71 2.58 -45.55
N ALA A 284 -5.39 2.74 -45.47
CA ALA A 284 -4.62 3.65 -46.32
C ALA A 284 -4.11 2.98 -47.61
N GLU A 285 -3.99 1.65 -47.63
CA GLU A 285 -3.60 0.86 -48.80
C GLU A 285 -4.80 0.48 -49.66
N TYR A 286 -5.96 0.21 -49.03
CA TYR A 286 -7.19 -0.22 -49.70
C TYR A 286 -8.34 0.69 -49.29
N ASP A 287 -8.52 1.80 -50.00
CA ASP A 287 -9.45 2.88 -49.64
C ASP A 287 -10.84 2.72 -50.25
N SER A 288 -11.00 1.75 -51.17
CA SER A 288 -12.22 1.59 -51.95
C SER A 288 -12.86 0.20 -51.81
N ALA A 289 -14.19 0.14 -51.91
CA ALA A 289 -14.92 -1.12 -51.90
C ALA A 289 -14.55 -2.04 -53.08
N SER A 290 -14.01 -1.49 -54.17
CA SER A 290 -13.46 -2.24 -55.30
C SER A 290 -12.24 -3.10 -54.95
N GLU A 291 -11.55 -2.79 -53.85
CA GLU A 291 -10.32 -3.47 -53.44
C GLU A 291 -10.56 -4.51 -52.32
N ALA A 292 -11.83 -4.83 -52.03
CA ALA A 292 -12.21 -5.79 -50.98
C ALA A 292 -11.50 -7.15 -51.12
N ALA A 293 -11.28 -7.62 -52.37
CA ALA A 293 -10.57 -8.86 -52.64
C ALA A 293 -9.06 -8.76 -52.31
N GLN A 294 -8.42 -7.62 -52.58
CA GLN A 294 -7.01 -7.39 -52.27
C GLN A 294 -6.80 -7.19 -50.76
N CYS A 295 -7.69 -6.45 -50.12
CA CYS A 295 -7.74 -6.31 -48.66
C CYS A 295 -7.85 -7.67 -47.95
N THR A 296 -8.68 -8.59 -48.47
CA THR A 296 -8.86 -9.92 -47.89
C THR A 296 -7.66 -10.86 -48.20
N ALA A 297 -6.94 -10.61 -49.30
CA ALA A 297 -5.72 -11.35 -49.65
C ALA A 297 -4.51 -10.92 -48.81
N ASP A 298 -4.48 -9.67 -48.32
CA ASP A 298 -3.48 -9.18 -47.39
C ASP A 298 -3.67 -9.82 -46.00
N LYS A 299 -2.71 -10.66 -45.59
CA LYS A 299 -2.77 -11.42 -44.33
C LYS A 299 -2.87 -10.55 -43.06
N GLY A 300 -2.55 -9.26 -43.14
CA GLY A 300 -2.69 -8.33 -42.02
C GLY A 300 -3.95 -7.46 -42.07
N CYS A 301 -4.85 -7.67 -43.03
CA CYS A 301 -6.06 -6.88 -43.24
C CYS A 301 -7.32 -7.76 -43.33
N ASN A 302 -8.49 -7.16 -43.07
CA ASN A 302 -9.80 -7.77 -43.23
C ASN A 302 -10.79 -6.73 -43.77
N PHE A 303 -11.55 -7.07 -44.81
CA PHE A 303 -12.56 -6.18 -45.34
C PHE A 303 -13.81 -6.22 -44.48
N ASN A 304 -14.18 -5.09 -43.87
CA ASN A 304 -15.40 -4.98 -43.10
C ASN A 304 -16.58 -4.72 -44.04
N THR A 305 -17.40 -5.73 -44.26
CA THR A 305 -18.58 -5.65 -45.13
C THR A 305 -19.66 -4.69 -44.61
N VAL A 306 -19.66 -4.36 -43.32
CA VAL A 306 -20.61 -3.43 -42.71
C VAL A 306 -20.20 -1.97 -42.95
N THR A 307 -18.91 -1.66 -42.86
CA THR A 307 -18.41 -0.29 -43.05
C THR A 307 -17.93 -0.01 -44.47
N GLY A 308 -17.79 -1.04 -45.31
CA GLY A 308 -17.25 -0.93 -46.67
C GLY A 308 -15.77 -0.57 -46.72
N LYS A 309 -15.05 -0.65 -45.59
CA LYS A 309 -13.64 -0.27 -45.44
C LYS A 309 -12.77 -1.48 -45.10
N CYS A 310 -11.53 -1.44 -45.57
CA CYS A 310 -10.51 -2.38 -45.15
C CYS A 310 -9.97 -2.00 -43.77
N GLN A 311 -10.03 -2.91 -42.80
CA GLN A 311 -9.54 -2.71 -41.44
C GLN A 311 -8.46 -3.72 -41.07
N GLN A 312 -7.67 -3.42 -40.05
CA GLN A 312 -6.54 -4.27 -39.67
C GLN A 312 -7.04 -5.55 -38.97
N HIS A 313 -6.45 -6.71 -39.30
CA HIS A 313 -6.88 -7.99 -38.74
C HIS A 313 -6.42 -8.11 -37.26
N CYS A 314 -7.33 -8.40 -36.33
CA CYS A 314 -6.97 -8.59 -34.90
C CYS A 314 -6.36 -9.98 -34.64
N ALA A 315 -6.76 -11.02 -35.38
CA ALA A 315 -6.26 -12.37 -35.12
C ALA A 315 -4.76 -12.50 -35.42
N GLY A 316 -4.02 -13.13 -34.50
CA GLY A 316 -2.57 -13.36 -34.60
C GLY A 316 -1.69 -12.33 -33.90
N ARG A 317 -2.26 -11.27 -33.31
CA ARG A 317 -1.49 -10.30 -32.51
C ARG A 317 -1.18 -10.84 -31.10
N ASN A 318 -0.01 -10.50 -30.58
CA ASN A 318 0.34 -10.76 -29.18
C ASN A 318 -0.41 -9.80 -28.24
N GLN A 319 -0.35 -10.06 -26.92
CA GLN A 319 -1.06 -9.30 -25.90
C GLN A 319 -0.75 -7.79 -25.93
N SER A 320 0.51 -7.41 -26.13
CA SER A 320 0.88 -5.98 -26.12
C SER A 320 0.34 -5.24 -27.35
N ASP A 321 0.42 -5.86 -28.53
CA ASP A 321 -0.05 -5.28 -29.79
C ASP A 321 -1.58 -5.22 -29.85
N CYS A 322 -2.25 -6.16 -29.17
CA CYS A 322 -3.69 -6.19 -29.08
C CYS A 322 -4.22 -5.12 -28.14
N ASN A 323 -3.60 -4.95 -26.97
CA ASN A 323 -4.01 -3.97 -25.97
C ASN A 323 -3.73 -2.52 -26.41
N SER A 324 -2.85 -2.30 -27.39
CA SER A 324 -2.58 -0.98 -27.97
C SER A 324 -3.57 -0.56 -29.06
N ASP A 325 -4.37 -1.49 -29.60
CA ASP A 325 -5.33 -1.21 -30.68
C ASP A 325 -6.74 -1.11 -30.10
N ALA A 326 -7.34 0.08 -30.13
CA ALA A 326 -8.67 0.32 -29.58
C ALA A 326 -9.79 -0.50 -30.26
N ASN A 327 -9.51 -1.11 -31.42
CA ASN A 327 -10.45 -1.98 -32.14
C ASN A 327 -10.20 -3.47 -31.88
N CYS A 328 -9.26 -3.82 -31.00
CA CYS A 328 -8.98 -5.19 -30.61
C CYS A 328 -9.01 -5.37 -29.08
N GLU A 329 -9.42 -6.54 -28.64
CA GLU A 329 -9.47 -6.97 -27.24
C GLU A 329 -8.65 -8.25 -27.11
N TYR A 330 -7.67 -8.27 -26.20
CA TYR A 330 -6.92 -9.49 -25.91
C TYR A 330 -7.66 -10.32 -24.88
N SER A 331 -8.11 -11.51 -25.26
CA SER A 331 -8.84 -12.42 -24.36
C SER A 331 -8.47 -13.87 -24.66
N PHE A 332 -8.16 -14.66 -23.61
CA PHE A 332 -7.72 -16.07 -23.68
C PHE A 332 -6.51 -16.36 -24.58
N GLY A 333 -5.50 -15.50 -24.54
CA GLY A 333 -4.29 -15.73 -25.32
C GLY A 333 -4.44 -15.42 -26.81
N GLN A 334 -5.61 -14.92 -27.24
CA GLN A 334 -5.88 -14.51 -28.61
C GLN A 334 -6.37 -13.08 -28.66
N CYS A 335 -5.96 -12.35 -29.70
CA CYS A 335 -6.44 -11.01 -29.99
C CYS A 335 -7.65 -11.08 -30.91
N ARG A 336 -8.77 -10.46 -30.53
CA ARG A 336 -10.05 -10.51 -31.27
C ARG A 336 -10.73 -9.15 -31.32
N THR A 337 -11.73 -8.99 -32.18
CA THR A 337 -12.55 -7.77 -32.23
C THR A 337 -13.56 -7.75 -31.07
N PRO A 338 -13.73 -6.62 -30.33
CA PRO A 338 -14.69 -6.51 -29.23
C PRO A 338 -16.13 -6.84 -29.66
N CYS A 339 -16.90 -7.49 -28.79
CA CYS A 339 -18.29 -7.89 -29.07
C CYS A 339 -19.19 -6.74 -29.53
N VAL A 340 -18.98 -5.54 -28.97
CA VAL A 340 -19.74 -4.33 -29.31
C VAL A 340 -19.51 -3.86 -30.75
N GLN A 341 -18.34 -4.12 -31.31
CA GLN A 341 -18.02 -3.80 -32.70
C GLN A 341 -18.41 -4.94 -33.66
N LYS A 342 -18.44 -6.17 -33.15
CA LYS A 342 -18.76 -7.37 -33.95
C LYS A 342 -20.25 -7.52 -34.22
N TYR A 343 -21.14 -7.14 -33.27
CA TYR A 343 -22.58 -7.34 -33.38
C TYR A 343 -23.38 -6.10 -32.96
N GLY A 344 -24.22 -5.61 -33.87
CA GLY A 344 -25.08 -4.43 -33.64
C GLY A 344 -26.46 -4.72 -33.06
N ASP A 345 -26.89 -5.98 -33.00
CA ASP A 345 -28.24 -6.35 -32.54
C ASP A 345 -28.27 -7.64 -31.71
N GLN A 346 -29.40 -7.87 -31.02
CA GLN A 346 -29.60 -9.00 -30.12
C GLN A 346 -29.52 -10.36 -30.84
N GLN A 347 -30.06 -10.45 -32.06
CA GLN A 347 -30.14 -11.71 -32.79
C GLN A 347 -28.74 -12.13 -33.26
N ALA A 348 -27.95 -11.19 -33.79
CA ALA A 348 -26.57 -11.42 -34.18
C ALA A 348 -25.67 -11.72 -32.96
N CYS A 349 -25.86 -10.99 -31.86
CA CYS A 349 -25.09 -11.17 -30.62
C CYS A 349 -25.30 -12.55 -29.97
N THR A 350 -26.52 -13.10 -30.05
CA THR A 350 -26.86 -14.37 -29.41
C THR A 350 -26.79 -15.57 -30.36
N ALA A 351 -26.59 -15.35 -31.66
CA ALA A 351 -26.50 -16.41 -32.66
C ALA A 351 -25.29 -17.33 -32.49
N VAL A 352 -24.18 -16.83 -31.93
CA VAL A 352 -22.97 -17.62 -31.69
C VAL A 352 -22.81 -17.88 -30.19
N ALA A 353 -23.24 -19.06 -29.75
CA ALA A 353 -23.20 -19.46 -28.35
C ALA A 353 -21.77 -19.36 -27.79
N GLY A 354 -21.59 -18.56 -26.73
CA GLY A 354 -20.34 -18.42 -26.00
C GLY A 354 -19.34 -17.41 -26.56
N GLU A 355 -19.62 -16.74 -27.69
CA GLU A 355 -18.76 -15.66 -28.18
C GLU A 355 -19.08 -14.32 -27.53
N CYS A 356 -20.35 -13.94 -27.46
CA CYS A 356 -20.80 -12.68 -26.87
C CYS A 356 -22.11 -12.88 -26.08
N MET A 357 -22.45 -11.91 -25.24
CA MET A 357 -23.72 -11.90 -24.50
C MET A 357 -24.43 -10.55 -24.65
N TRP A 358 -25.75 -10.63 -24.79
CA TRP A 358 -26.58 -9.44 -24.95
C TRP A 358 -26.93 -8.82 -23.60
N ASP A 359 -26.56 -7.56 -23.40
CA ASP A 359 -27.04 -6.76 -22.27
C ASP A 359 -28.43 -6.21 -22.58
N LYS A 360 -29.46 -6.81 -21.99
CA LYS A 360 -30.85 -6.33 -22.16
C LYS A 360 -31.07 -4.93 -21.61
N ALA A 361 -30.30 -4.50 -20.60
CA ALA A 361 -30.50 -3.20 -19.97
C ALA A 361 -29.93 -2.07 -20.84
N THR A 362 -28.78 -2.31 -21.49
CA THR A 362 -28.12 -1.29 -22.33
C THR A 362 -28.34 -1.48 -23.83
N ALA A 363 -28.95 -2.59 -24.26
CA ALA A 363 -29.09 -2.98 -25.68
C ALA A 363 -27.74 -3.03 -26.42
N ILE A 364 -26.69 -3.53 -25.77
CA ILE A 364 -25.33 -3.63 -26.33
C ILE A 364 -24.84 -5.08 -26.19
N CYS A 365 -24.10 -5.55 -27.20
CA CYS A 365 -23.43 -6.84 -27.16
C CYS A 365 -22.10 -6.74 -26.40
N LYS A 366 -21.93 -7.55 -25.35
CA LYS A 366 -20.77 -7.53 -24.44
C LYS A 366 -20.02 -8.86 -24.41
N THR A 367 -18.79 -8.82 -23.92
CA THR A 367 -17.96 -10.01 -23.67
C THR A 367 -18.63 -10.92 -22.62
N PRO A 368 -18.75 -12.24 -22.83
CA PRO A 368 -19.42 -13.15 -21.89
C PRO A 368 -18.76 -13.15 -20.52
N CYS A 369 -19.53 -13.26 -19.43
CA CYS A 369 -18.97 -13.18 -18.07
C CYS A 369 -17.85 -14.19 -17.81
N GLY A 370 -17.92 -15.42 -18.36
CA GLY A 370 -16.86 -16.44 -18.25
C GLY A 370 -15.50 -16.01 -18.81
N GLN A 371 -15.45 -14.87 -19.48
CA GLN A 371 -14.30 -14.32 -20.21
C GLN A 371 -13.75 -13.04 -19.60
N LEU A 372 -14.37 -12.55 -18.52
CA LEU A 372 -13.94 -11.36 -17.81
C LEU A 372 -12.99 -11.73 -16.67
N ASP A 373 -11.93 -10.93 -16.50
CA ASP A 373 -11.12 -10.95 -15.29
C ASP A 373 -11.90 -10.39 -14.07
N GLN A 374 -11.29 -10.42 -12.89
CA GLN A 374 -11.95 -9.99 -11.66
C GLN A 374 -12.45 -8.53 -11.72
N ASP A 375 -11.63 -7.61 -12.24
CA ASP A 375 -11.95 -6.18 -12.25
C ASP A 375 -13.04 -5.88 -13.27
N SER A 376 -12.93 -6.43 -14.47
CA SER A 376 -13.93 -6.32 -15.53
C SER A 376 -15.26 -6.96 -15.12
N CYS A 377 -15.22 -8.09 -14.40
CA CYS A 377 -16.40 -8.73 -13.85
C CYS A 377 -17.13 -7.87 -12.82
N ASN A 378 -16.36 -7.20 -11.95
CA ASN A 378 -16.90 -6.32 -10.92
C ASN A 378 -17.50 -5.03 -11.50
N LEU A 379 -16.98 -4.54 -12.63
CA LEU A 379 -17.57 -3.43 -13.38
C LEU A 379 -18.94 -3.81 -13.97
N GLU A 380 -19.09 -5.06 -14.43
CA GLU A 380 -20.32 -5.58 -15.03
C GLU A 380 -21.31 -6.17 -14.01
N LYS A 381 -21.43 -5.56 -12.81
CA LYS A 381 -22.21 -6.07 -11.65
C LYS A 381 -23.68 -6.41 -11.90
N TYR A 382 -24.29 -5.88 -12.97
CA TYR A 382 -25.69 -6.14 -13.33
C TYR A 382 -25.85 -7.45 -14.11
N MET A 383 -24.81 -7.86 -14.81
CA MET A 383 -24.82 -9.05 -15.66
C MET A 383 -23.95 -10.17 -15.12
N CYS A 384 -22.86 -9.81 -14.44
CA CYS A 384 -21.84 -10.72 -13.99
C CYS A 384 -21.63 -10.66 -12.48
N VAL A 385 -21.22 -11.77 -11.90
CA VAL A 385 -20.78 -11.90 -10.52
C VAL A 385 -19.46 -12.67 -10.48
N TYR A 386 -18.46 -12.09 -9.83
CA TYR A 386 -17.16 -12.75 -9.64
C TYR A 386 -17.23 -13.71 -8.47
N ASN A 387 -16.79 -14.96 -8.68
CA ASN A 387 -16.66 -15.96 -7.64
C ASN A 387 -15.20 -16.07 -7.21
N ALA A 388 -14.84 -15.37 -6.14
CA ALA A 388 -13.48 -15.33 -5.62
C ALA A 388 -12.91 -16.72 -5.27
N THR A 389 -13.76 -17.66 -4.84
CA THR A 389 -13.33 -19.03 -4.47
C THR A 389 -12.91 -19.85 -5.69
N ARG A 390 -13.52 -19.61 -6.85
CA ARG A 390 -13.22 -20.35 -8.09
C ARG A 390 -12.39 -19.56 -9.10
N GLN A 391 -12.09 -18.30 -8.78
CA GLN A 391 -11.48 -17.34 -9.70
C GLN A 391 -12.19 -17.26 -11.07
N GLU A 392 -13.51 -17.40 -11.08
CA GLU A 392 -14.33 -17.37 -12.29
C GLU A 392 -15.33 -16.22 -12.22
N CYS A 393 -15.50 -15.49 -13.33
CA CYS A 393 -16.60 -14.57 -13.51
C CYS A 393 -17.76 -15.29 -14.22
N ARG A 394 -19.01 -15.07 -13.79
CA ARG A 394 -20.17 -15.77 -14.36
C ARG A 394 -21.40 -14.90 -14.41
N GLN A 395 -22.38 -15.27 -15.24
CA GLN A 395 -23.64 -14.53 -15.34
C GLN A 395 -24.44 -14.60 -14.03
N THR A 396 -25.17 -13.52 -13.73
CA THR A 396 -26.10 -13.49 -12.60
C THR A 396 -27.32 -14.39 -12.89
N CYS A 397 -27.85 -15.03 -11.85
CA CYS A 397 -29.04 -15.89 -11.94
C CYS A 397 -30.26 -15.18 -12.57
N LEU A 398 -30.35 -13.86 -12.37
CA LEU A 398 -31.41 -13.03 -12.91
C LEU A 398 -31.38 -12.98 -14.45
N GLN A 399 -30.17 -12.90 -15.04
CA GLN A 399 -30.01 -12.88 -16.49
C GLN A 399 -30.20 -14.27 -17.11
N MET A 400 -29.78 -15.33 -16.41
CA MET A 400 -29.90 -16.69 -16.92
C MET A 400 -31.35 -17.23 -16.92
N TYR A 401 -32.13 -16.96 -15.87
CA TYR A 401 -33.41 -17.66 -15.63
C TYR A 401 -34.57 -16.73 -15.26
N SER A 402 -34.66 -15.57 -15.92
CA SER A 402 -35.56 -14.46 -15.53
C SER A 402 -37.02 -14.83 -15.19
N THR A 403 -37.61 -15.90 -15.75
CA THR A 403 -39.00 -16.32 -15.44
C THR A 403 -39.23 -17.82 -15.25
N ASN A 404 -38.22 -18.68 -15.40
CA ASN A 404 -38.39 -20.13 -15.33
C ASN A 404 -37.96 -20.68 -13.96
N ALA A 405 -38.92 -20.88 -13.06
CA ALA A 405 -38.67 -21.41 -11.71
C ALA A 405 -38.02 -22.80 -11.70
N GLY A 406 -38.36 -23.67 -12.67
CA GLY A 406 -37.79 -25.01 -12.80
C GLY A 406 -36.30 -24.96 -13.18
N ALA A 407 -35.95 -24.17 -14.20
CA ALA A 407 -34.56 -24.00 -14.63
C ALA A 407 -33.72 -23.28 -13.57
N CYS A 408 -34.28 -22.27 -12.90
CA CYS A 408 -33.64 -21.53 -11.82
C CYS A 408 -33.30 -22.44 -10.62
N ASN A 409 -34.23 -23.28 -10.18
CA ASN A 409 -33.98 -24.17 -9.03
C ASN A 409 -33.17 -25.43 -9.41
N ALA A 410 -33.07 -25.77 -10.69
CA ALA A 410 -32.19 -26.84 -11.17
C ALA A 410 -30.71 -26.43 -11.15
N ASP A 411 -30.40 -25.14 -11.31
CA ASP A 411 -29.05 -24.63 -11.11
C ASP A 411 -28.78 -24.50 -9.59
N THR A 412 -27.84 -25.29 -9.08
CA THR A 412 -27.45 -25.30 -7.66
C THR A 412 -26.93 -23.96 -7.15
N ARG A 413 -26.62 -23.02 -8.05
CA ARG A 413 -26.14 -21.67 -7.74
C ARG A 413 -27.26 -20.64 -7.69
N CYS A 414 -28.47 -21.00 -8.06
CA CYS A 414 -29.60 -20.10 -8.12
C CYS A 414 -30.76 -20.60 -7.25
N THR A 415 -31.62 -19.68 -6.83
CA THR A 415 -32.86 -20.03 -6.15
C THR A 415 -33.96 -19.06 -6.59
N PHE A 416 -35.10 -19.63 -6.95
CA PHE A 416 -36.23 -18.85 -7.42
C PHE A 416 -36.93 -18.23 -6.22
N ASP A 417 -37.14 -16.91 -6.29
CA ASP A 417 -37.89 -16.17 -5.29
C ASP A 417 -39.36 -16.08 -5.73
N ASP A 418 -40.16 -17.04 -5.26
CA ASP A 418 -41.60 -17.13 -5.58
C ASP A 418 -42.37 -15.86 -5.22
N SER A 419 -41.91 -15.09 -4.22
CA SER A 419 -42.58 -13.85 -3.79
C SER A 419 -42.37 -12.68 -4.76
N ARG A 420 -41.29 -12.71 -5.54
CA ARG A 420 -40.93 -11.65 -6.49
C ARG A 420 -40.94 -12.11 -7.96
N GLY A 421 -41.13 -13.40 -8.22
CA GLY A 421 -41.12 -13.96 -9.57
C GLY A 421 -39.75 -13.86 -10.27
N VAL A 422 -38.66 -13.76 -9.50
CA VAL A 422 -37.30 -13.56 -10.04
C VAL A 422 -36.34 -14.62 -9.53
N CYS A 423 -35.40 -15.03 -10.39
CA CYS A 423 -34.31 -15.92 -10.03
C CYS A 423 -33.18 -15.15 -9.34
N THR A 424 -32.81 -15.55 -8.13
CA THR A 424 -31.74 -14.92 -7.32
C THR A 424 -30.62 -15.91 -7.04
N SER A 425 -29.51 -15.45 -6.45
CA SER A 425 -28.42 -16.34 -6.06
C SER A 425 -28.86 -17.31 -4.96
N ALA A 426 -28.40 -18.56 -5.03
CA ALA A 426 -28.68 -19.56 -4.01
C ALA A 426 -28.16 -19.09 -2.65
N CYS A 427 -28.96 -19.33 -1.61
CA CYS A 427 -28.59 -18.95 -0.23
C CYS A 427 -27.22 -19.51 0.16
N THR A 428 -26.90 -20.74 -0.25
CA THR A 428 -25.64 -21.42 0.07
C THR A 428 -24.39 -20.70 -0.45
N LEU A 429 -24.53 -19.77 -1.39
CA LEU A 429 -23.42 -18.97 -1.92
C LEU A 429 -23.14 -17.69 -1.14
N GLN A 430 -24.00 -17.31 -0.18
CA GLN A 430 -23.77 -16.12 0.64
C GLN A 430 -22.79 -16.46 1.77
N ALA A 431 -21.56 -15.96 1.63
CA ALA A 431 -20.46 -16.22 2.56
C ALA A 431 -20.59 -15.45 3.90
N ASN A 432 -21.46 -14.44 3.97
CA ASN A 432 -21.60 -13.62 5.17
C ASN A 432 -23.06 -13.32 5.52
N ARG A 433 -23.25 -12.95 6.79
CA ARG A 433 -24.56 -12.64 7.37
C ARG A 433 -25.30 -11.54 6.61
N VAL A 434 -24.61 -10.48 6.19
CA VAL A 434 -25.23 -9.31 5.53
C VAL A 434 -25.80 -9.69 4.16
N GLY A 435 -25.02 -10.39 3.33
CA GLY A 435 -25.48 -10.90 2.04
C GLY A 435 -26.65 -11.87 2.18
N CYS A 436 -26.61 -12.71 3.21
CA CYS A 436 -27.69 -13.67 3.48
C CYS A 436 -29.02 -13.02 3.88
N VAL A 437 -29.00 -12.04 4.79
CA VAL A 437 -30.24 -11.41 5.28
C VAL A 437 -30.89 -10.49 4.25
N ASN A 438 -30.12 -10.00 3.27
CA ASN A 438 -30.61 -9.15 2.18
C ASN A 438 -31.37 -9.94 1.10
N ILE A 439 -31.25 -11.28 1.07
CA ILE A 439 -32.03 -12.12 0.16
C ILE A 439 -33.29 -12.59 0.89
N ALA A 440 -34.47 -12.15 0.42
CA ALA A 440 -35.75 -12.38 1.09
C ALA A 440 -36.04 -13.85 1.42
N VAL A 441 -35.57 -14.78 0.58
CA VAL A 441 -35.78 -16.23 0.74
C VAL A 441 -34.74 -16.94 1.63
N CYS A 442 -33.71 -16.22 2.08
CA CYS A 442 -32.58 -16.77 2.83
C CYS A 442 -32.59 -16.38 4.32
N LYS A 443 -31.94 -17.20 5.15
CA LYS A 443 -31.72 -17.00 6.60
C LYS A 443 -30.30 -17.44 6.94
N TRP A 444 -29.60 -16.61 7.71
CA TRP A 444 -28.27 -16.95 8.21
C TRP A 444 -28.38 -17.95 9.35
N ASP A 445 -27.64 -19.06 9.25
CA ASP A 445 -27.50 -20.05 10.31
C ASP A 445 -26.21 -19.79 11.09
N PRO A 446 -26.30 -19.24 12.31
CA PRO A 446 -25.11 -18.94 13.12
C PRO A 446 -24.40 -20.21 13.62
N ALA A 447 -25.06 -21.37 13.68
CA ALA A 447 -24.45 -22.61 14.17
C ALA A 447 -23.49 -23.21 13.13
N THR A 448 -23.81 -23.10 11.84
CA THR A 448 -22.97 -23.61 10.76
C THR A 448 -22.17 -22.52 10.04
N ASN A 449 -22.39 -21.24 10.35
CA ASN A 449 -21.91 -20.10 9.57
C ASN A 449 -22.24 -20.21 8.06
N LEU A 450 -23.43 -20.75 7.76
CA LEU A 450 -23.90 -20.91 6.38
C LEU A 450 -25.24 -20.20 6.20
N CYS A 451 -25.45 -19.65 5.01
CA CYS A 451 -26.72 -19.08 4.63
C CYS A 451 -27.62 -20.17 4.00
N LYS A 452 -28.82 -20.36 4.56
CA LYS A 452 -29.78 -21.41 4.17
C LYS A 452 -31.11 -20.80 3.71
N ARG A 453 -31.92 -21.55 2.95
CA ARG A 453 -33.28 -21.12 2.56
C ARG A 453 -34.21 -21.19 3.78
N LYS A 454 -35.08 -20.19 3.97
CA LYS A 454 -36.06 -20.17 5.08
C LYS A 454 -36.97 -21.41 5.03
N CYS A 455 -37.20 -22.06 6.18
CA CYS A 455 -38.02 -23.28 6.26
C CYS A 455 -39.40 -23.15 5.58
N PRO A 456 -40.18 -22.08 5.78
CA PRO A 456 -41.51 -21.94 5.15
C PRO A 456 -41.51 -21.92 3.62
N LEU A 457 -40.35 -21.68 3.00
CA LEU A 457 -40.19 -21.61 1.55
C LEU A 457 -39.69 -22.91 0.94
N LYS A 458 -39.53 -23.98 1.75
CA LYS A 458 -39.22 -25.32 1.26
C LYS A 458 -40.52 -26.04 0.94
N LEU A 459 -40.78 -26.22 -0.35
CA LEU A 459 -42.06 -26.70 -0.87
C LEU A 459 -42.21 -28.24 -0.82
N SER A 460 -41.12 -28.99 -0.62
CA SER A 460 -41.16 -30.45 -0.53
C SER A 460 -40.89 -30.95 0.90
N LYS A 461 -41.58 -32.03 1.29
CA LYS A 461 -41.37 -32.73 2.55
C LYS A 461 -39.90 -33.17 2.72
N ASP A 462 -39.31 -33.76 1.69
CA ASP A 462 -37.92 -34.24 1.73
C ASP A 462 -36.92 -33.09 1.86
N GLY A 463 -37.14 -31.97 1.16
CA GLY A 463 -36.29 -30.78 1.27
C GLY A 463 -36.38 -30.13 2.65
N CYS A 464 -37.54 -30.24 3.31
CA CYS A 464 -37.73 -29.80 4.68
C CYS A 464 -36.97 -30.68 5.67
N LEU A 465 -37.13 -32.01 5.55
CA LEU A 465 -36.53 -32.98 6.47
C LEU A 465 -35.00 -33.09 6.34
N ALA A 466 -34.44 -32.76 5.17
CA ALA A 466 -32.99 -32.68 4.98
C ALA A 466 -32.33 -31.51 5.74
N ASP A 467 -33.11 -30.53 6.22
CA ASP A 467 -32.58 -29.40 6.97
C ASP A 467 -32.67 -29.64 8.48
N GLY A 468 -31.52 -29.68 9.14
CA GLY A 468 -31.46 -29.87 10.60
C GLY A 468 -32.29 -28.86 11.40
N GLN A 469 -32.60 -27.69 10.84
CA GLN A 469 -33.39 -26.63 11.50
C GLN A 469 -34.87 -26.60 11.14
N CYS A 470 -35.31 -27.41 10.18
CA CYS A 470 -36.69 -27.44 9.71
C CYS A 470 -37.37 -28.77 10.04
N GLU A 471 -38.68 -28.72 10.24
CA GLU A 471 -39.56 -29.88 10.42
C GLU A 471 -40.77 -29.75 9.50
N TRP A 472 -41.27 -30.87 9.02
CA TRP A 472 -42.49 -30.90 8.24
C TRP A 472 -43.69 -30.96 9.18
N SER A 473 -44.53 -29.92 9.22
CA SER A 473 -45.80 -29.97 9.94
C SER A 473 -46.80 -30.77 9.13
N ALA A 474 -47.12 -31.99 9.59
CA ALA A 474 -48.17 -32.80 8.99
C ALA A 474 -49.54 -32.12 9.08
N THR A 475 -49.77 -31.36 10.15
CA THR A 475 -51.02 -30.63 10.40
C THR A 475 -51.20 -29.44 9.46
N ALA A 476 -50.14 -28.66 9.24
CA ALA A 476 -50.20 -27.45 8.40
C ALA A 476 -49.79 -27.69 6.94
N LEU A 477 -49.40 -28.93 6.58
CA LEU A 477 -48.89 -29.31 5.26
C LEU A 477 -47.81 -28.35 4.69
N LYS A 478 -46.97 -27.82 5.59
CA LYS A 478 -45.92 -26.87 5.26
C LYS A 478 -44.66 -27.17 6.04
N CYS A 479 -43.51 -26.81 5.46
CA CYS A 479 -42.25 -26.84 6.17
C CYS A 479 -42.20 -25.69 7.17
N GLN A 480 -41.78 -25.95 8.41
CA GLN A 480 -41.66 -24.94 9.45
C GLN A 480 -40.34 -25.09 10.20
N THR A 481 -39.97 -24.08 10.99
CA THR A 481 -38.74 -24.12 11.79
C THR A 481 -38.97 -24.97 13.03
N LYS A 482 -38.06 -25.90 13.33
CA LYS A 482 -38.14 -26.75 14.55
C LYS A 482 -38.28 -25.91 15.81
N CYS A 483 -39.00 -26.43 16.79
CA CYS A 483 -39.23 -25.79 18.09
C CYS A 483 -37.94 -25.18 18.70
N ALA A 484 -36.82 -25.92 18.67
CA ALA A 484 -35.52 -25.50 19.21
C ALA A 484 -34.97 -24.20 18.60
N PHE A 485 -35.31 -23.92 17.35
CA PHE A 485 -34.88 -22.72 16.62
C PHE A 485 -36.00 -21.69 16.48
N ARG A 486 -37.25 -22.08 16.75
CA ARG A 486 -38.43 -21.20 16.73
C ARG A 486 -38.51 -20.39 18.03
N HIS A 487 -38.28 -21.03 19.17
CA HIS A 487 -38.35 -20.40 20.50
C HIS A 487 -37.07 -20.66 21.28
N THR A 488 -36.38 -19.58 21.66
CA THR A 488 -35.14 -19.63 22.45
C THR A 488 -35.37 -19.35 23.93
N ASN A 489 -36.62 -19.16 24.36
CA ASN A 489 -36.97 -18.95 25.76
C ASN A 489 -38.22 -19.76 26.15
N GLN A 490 -38.29 -20.07 27.44
CA GLN A 490 -39.33 -20.90 28.03
C GLN A 490 -40.76 -20.36 27.82
N PRO A 491 -41.08 -19.08 28.10
CA PRO A 491 -42.47 -18.61 28.01
C PRO A 491 -43.04 -18.72 26.59
N LYS A 492 -42.25 -18.41 25.56
CA LYS A 492 -42.70 -18.55 24.16
C LYS A 492 -42.82 -20.01 23.73
N CYS A 493 -41.88 -20.84 24.18
CA CYS A 493 -41.89 -22.28 23.90
C CYS A 493 -43.13 -22.97 24.50
N ASP A 494 -43.41 -22.72 25.77
CA ASP A 494 -44.55 -23.34 26.48
C ASP A 494 -45.91 -22.78 26.02
N SER A 495 -45.93 -21.60 25.38
CA SER A 495 -47.14 -21.02 24.76
C SER A 495 -47.47 -21.59 23.37
N ASP A 496 -46.50 -22.22 22.70
CA ASP A 496 -46.70 -22.85 21.40
C ASP A 496 -47.21 -24.27 21.60
N SER A 497 -48.44 -24.57 21.15
CA SER A 497 -49.06 -25.88 21.34
C SER A 497 -48.31 -27.03 20.68
N GLU A 498 -47.40 -26.76 19.74
CA GLU A 498 -46.56 -27.77 19.10
C GLU A 498 -45.22 -27.97 19.83
N CYS A 499 -44.85 -27.09 20.77
CA CYS A 499 -43.56 -27.12 21.46
C CYS A 499 -43.67 -27.24 23.00
N MET A 500 -42.59 -27.71 23.64
CA MET A 500 -42.45 -27.72 25.10
C MET A 500 -41.01 -27.39 25.51
N TRP A 501 -40.85 -26.67 26.61
CA TRP A 501 -39.52 -26.29 27.08
C TRP A 501 -38.83 -27.45 27.80
N ASN A 502 -37.57 -27.67 27.45
CA ASN A 502 -36.69 -28.53 28.22
C ASN A 502 -35.74 -27.71 29.09
N GLU A 503 -36.01 -27.74 30.39
CA GLU A 503 -35.22 -27.02 31.38
C GLU A 503 -33.80 -27.58 31.52
N ALA A 504 -33.59 -28.89 31.34
CA ALA A 504 -32.29 -29.51 31.48
C ALA A 504 -31.32 -29.12 30.35
N SER A 505 -31.83 -28.95 29.12
CA SER A 505 -31.02 -28.55 27.98
C SER A 505 -31.14 -27.06 27.64
N GLN A 506 -32.04 -26.32 28.28
CA GLN A 506 -32.39 -24.93 27.93
C GLN A 506 -32.76 -24.78 26.43
N VAL A 507 -33.48 -25.78 25.89
CA VAL A 507 -33.86 -25.83 24.47
C VAL A 507 -35.34 -26.19 24.37
N CYS A 508 -36.04 -25.52 23.46
CA CYS A 508 -37.43 -25.83 23.13
C CYS A 508 -37.50 -27.09 22.25
N THR A 509 -38.31 -28.10 22.60
CA THR A 509 -38.49 -29.32 21.79
C THR A 509 -39.93 -29.46 21.33
N GLU A 510 -40.23 -30.39 20.44
CA GLU A 510 -41.62 -30.71 20.09
C GLU A 510 -42.36 -31.29 21.32
N THR A 511 -43.68 -31.07 21.43
CA THR A 511 -44.49 -31.67 22.52
C THR A 511 -44.55 -33.19 22.41
N CYS A 512 -44.72 -33.90 23.53
CA CYS A 512 -44.92 -35.35 23.46
C CYS A 512 -46.19 -35.70 22.66
N ALA A 513 -47.21 -34.84 22.68
CA ALA A 513 -48.48 -35.07 21.97
C ALA A 513 -48.33 -35.07 20.43
N SER A 514 -47.32 -34.41 19.86
CA SER A 514 -47.05 -34.46 18.42
C SER A 514 -46.39 -35.77 17.96
N ILE A 515 -45.85 -36.56 18.90
CA ILE A 515 -45.15 -37.81 18.60
C ILE A 515 -46.15 -38.97 18.55
N THR A 516 -46.53 -39.36 17.34
CA THR A 516 -47.54 -40.42 17.13
C THR A 516 -46.98 -41.84 17.11
N SER A 517 -45.66 -42.01 16.94
CA SER A 517 -45.02 -43.34 16.88
C SER A 517 -44.53 -43.80 18.27
N PRO A 518 -44.87 -45.02 18.72
CA PRO A 518 -44.34 -45.59 19.97
C PRO A 518 -42.80 -45.62 20.03
N GLN A 519 -42.16 -45.92 18.89
CA GLN A 519 -40.71 -46.00 18.79
C GLN A 519 -40.07 -44.61 18.91
N ALA A 520 -40.62 -43.60 18.22
CA ALA A 520 -40.13 -42.23 18.31
C ALA A 520 -40.36 -41.64 19.72
N CYS A 521 -41.50 -41.96 20.34
CA CYS A 521 -41.80 -41.53 21.70
C CYS A 521 -40.83 -42.11 22.73
N SER A 522 -40.50 -43.40 22.59
CA SER A 522 -39.55 -44.09 23.47
C SER A 522 -38.12 -43.56 23.32
N ALA A 523 -37.75 -43.13 22.11
CA ALA A 523 -36.46 -42.49 21.83
C ALA A 523 -36.38 -41.05 22.37
N HIS A 524 -37.51 -40.35 22.56
CA HIS A 524 -37.52 -38.99 23.07
C HIS A 524 -37.37 -38.98 24.61
N PHE A 525 -36.23 -38.52 25.10
CA PHE A 525 -35.84 -38.57 26.53
C PHE A 525 -36.77 -37.81 27.50
N MET A 526 -37.66 -36.95 27.00
CA MET A 526 -38.70 -36.27 27.79
C MET A 526 -40.06 -36.97 27.78
N CYS A 527 -40.25 -37.94 26.89
CA CYS A 527 -41.54 -38.56 26.67
C CYS A 527 -41.50 -40.06 26.98
N LYS A 528 -42.67 -40.62 27.28
CA LYS A 528 -42.93 -42.05 27.42
C LYS A 528 -44.20 -42.38 26.64
N PHE A 529 -44.22 -43.51 25.96
CA PHE A 529 -45.43 -43.92 25.25
C PHE A 529 -46.40 -44.49 26.29
N GLY A 530 -47.54 -43.83 26.47
CA GLY A 530 -48.64 -44.32 27.30
C GLY A 530 -49.40 -45.45 26.61
N THR A 531 -50.66 -45.67 26.98
CA THR A 531 -51.48 -46.73 26.37
C THR A 531 -51.89 -46.43 24.92
N THR A 532 -52.05 -45.16 24.58
CA THR A 532 -52.51 -44.73 23.24
C THR A 532 -51.83 -43.46 22.71
N THR A 533 -51.18 -42.70 23.58
CA THR A 533 -50.57 -41.40 23.24
C THR A 533 -49.19 -41.28 23.87
N CYS A 534 -48.31 -40.50 23.24
CA CYS A 534 -47.02 -40.17 23.81
C CYS A 534 -47.17 -39.06 24.87
N GLU A 535 -46.79 -39.35 26.11
CA GLU A 535 -46.98 -38.49 27.28
C GLU A 535 -45.63 -38.03 27.85
N LYS A 536 -45.63 -36.95 28.66
CA LYS A 536 -44.41 -36.43 29.30
C LYS A 536 -43.99 -37.35 30.45
N ARG A 537 -42.69 -37.67 30.57
CA ARG A 537 -42.15 -38.40 31.74
C ARG A 537 -42.30 -37.57 33.00
N CYS A 538 -42.59 -38.23 34.12
CA CYS A 538 -42.84 -37.60 35.42
C CYS A 538 -41.78 -36.57 35.84
N ARG A 539 -40.50 -36.85 35.56
CA ARG A 539 -39.38 -35.94 35.90
C ARG A 539 -39.39 -34.57 35.23
N TYR A 540 -40.23 -34.37 34.22
CA TYR A 540 -40.37 -33.09 33.52
C TYR A 540 -41.76 -32.48 33.67
N ILE A 541 -42.59 -33.07 34.53
CA ILE A 541 -43.86 -32.48 34.93
C ILE A 541 -43.54 -31.44 36.01
N PRO A 542 -44.00 -30.19 35.88
CA PRO A 542 -43.80 -29.18 36.92
C PRO A 542 -44.29 -29.68 38.27
N GLN A 543 -43.61 -29.26 39.34
CA GLN A 543 -43.93 -29.73 40.71
C GLN A 543 -45.40 -29.51 41.08
N SER A 544 -46.01 -28.42 40.62
CA SER A 544 -47.44 -28.12 40.81
C SER A 544 -48.39 -29.17 40.24
N ASN A 545 -47.95 -29.93 39.24
CA ASN A 545 -48.77 -30.89 38.49
C ASN A 545 -48.40 -32.35 38.79
N CYS A 546 -47.35 -32.58 39.59
CA CYS A 546 -46.85 -33.92 39.91
C CYS A 546 -47.93 -34.78 40.60
N SER A 547 -48.61 -34.22 41.61
CA SER A 547 -49.67 -34.92 42.36
C SER A 547 -50.96 -35.12 41.55
N SER A 548 -51.16 -34.36 40.47
CA SER A 548 -52.32 -34.51 39.58
C SER A 548 -52.13 -35.57 38.48
N THR A 549 -50.92 -36.12 38.35
CA THR A 549 -50.58 -37.12 37.33
C THR A 549 -50.46 -38.51 37.99
N PRO A 550 -51.41 -39.45 37.80
CA PRO A 550 -51.52 -40.70 38.60
C PRO A 550 -50.29 -41.61 38.60
N GLN A 551 -49.45 -41.52 37.58
CA GLN A 551 -48.23 -42.32 37.38
C GLN A 551 -46.98 -41.71 38.01
N CYS A 552 -47.11 -40.54 38.65
CA CYS A 552 -46.00 -39.78 39.18
C CYS A 552 -46.15 -39.59 40.70
N THR A 553 -45.03 -39.68 41.41
CA THR A 553 -44.93 -39.40 42.84
C THR A 553 -43.78 -38.47 43.12
N PHE A 554 -43.82 -37.79 44.27
CA PHE A 554 -42.75 -36.91 44.70
C PHE A 554 -41.61 -37.74 45.29
N ALA A 555 -40.39 -37.61 44.73
CA ALA A 555 -39.19 -38.28 45.22
C ALA A 555 -38.08 -37.25 45.43
N GLY A 556 -37.88 -36.82 46.69
CA GLY A 556 -36.94 -35.75 47.02
C GLY A 556 -37.46 -34.37 46.61
N SER A 557 -36.71 -33.63 45.78
CA SER A 557 -37.10 -32.32 45.23
C SER A 557 -37.69 -32.38 43.81
N SER A 558 -37.91 -33.59 43.27
CA SER A 558 -38.32 -33.80 41.88
C SER A 558 -39.51 -34.76 41.78
N CYS A 559 -40.31 -34.59 40.74
CA CYS A 559 -41.35 -35.54 40.40
C CYS A 559 -40.73 -36.78 39.75
N ALA A 560 -41.05 -37.98 40.23
CA ALA A 560 -40.52 -39.22 39.67
C ALA A 560 -41.63 -40.22 39.37
N GLU A 561 -41.33 -41.23 38.58
CA GLU A 561 -42.28 -42.32 38.33
C GLU A 561 -42.43 -43.15 39.60
N ALA A 562 -43.66 -43.43 40.02
CA ALA A 562 -43.87 -44.23 41.23
C ALA A 562 -43.35 -45.66 40.99
N CYS A 563 -42.52 -46.20 41.90
CA CYS A 563 -41.84 -47.50 41.70
C CYS A 563 -42.82 -48.64 41.31
N GLY A 564 -44.07 -48.60 41.79
CA GLY A 564 -45.11 -49.59 41.46
C GLY A 564 -45.56 -49.59 39.98
N TYR A 565 -45.23 -48.56 39.22
CA TYR A 565 -45.51 -48.47 37.78
C TYR A 565 -44.29 -48.83 36.92
N ILE A 566 -43.13 -49.15 37.53
CA ILE A 566 -41.92 -49.56 36.81
C ILE A 566 -41.89 -51.10 36.75
N THR A 567 -42.28 -51.66 35.61
CA THR A 567 -42.31 -53.12 35.39
C THR A 567 -40.98 -53.69 34.87
N ASP A 568 -40.10 -52.85 34.31
CA ASP A 568 -38.80 -53.27 33.79
C ASP A 568 -37.72 -53.31 34.89
N ARG A 569 -37.00 -54.43 34.97
CA ARG A 569 -35.95 -54.66 35.96
C ARG A 569 -34.79 -53.69 35.83
N ALA A 570 -34.36 -53.37 34.62
CA ALA A 570 -33.22 -52.48 34.39
C ALA A 570 -33.59 -51.02 34.72
N ALA A 571 -34.78 -50.56 34.31
CA ALA A 571 -35.33 -49.24 34.63
C ALA A 571 -35.58 -49.05 36.13
N CYS A 572 -36.01 -50.11 36.81
CA CYS A 572 -36.13 -50.09 38.26
C CYS A 572 -34.78 -49.91 38.93
N MET A 573 -33.77 -50.71 38.52
CA MET A 573 -32.43 -50.64 39.09
C MET A 573 -31.68 -49.35 38.70
N SER A 574 -32.07 -48.63 37.66
CA SER A 574 -31.47 -47.33 37.30
C SER A 574 -32.09 -46.14 38.04
N THR A 575 -33.26 -46.32 38.66
CA THR A 575 -33.93 -45.27 39.42
C THR A 575 -33.33 -45.20 40.83
N SER A 576 -32.77 -44.04 41.20
CA SER A 576 -31.99 -43.86 42.44
C SER A 576 -32.76 -44.18 43.72
N HIS A 577 -34.09 -44.10 43.71
CA HIS A 577 -34.92 -44.44 44.84
C HIS A 577 -35.60 -45.82 44.70
N CYS A 578 -35.43 -46.57 43.61
CA CYS A 578 -36.05 -47.89 43.43
C CYS A 578 -35.04 -49.06 43.36
N ALA A 579 -35.42 -50.22 43.92
CA ALA A 579 -34.71 -51.49 43.88
C ALA A 579 -35.64 -52.57 43.31
N TYR A 580 -35.14 -53.34 42.34
CA TYR A 580 -35.90 -54.47 41.79
C TYR A 580 -35.73 -55.69 42.67
N VAL A 581 -36.78 -56.07 43.40
CA VAL A 581 -36.71 -57.17 44.37
C VAL A 581 -37.90 -58.11 44.18
N MET A 582 -37.59 -59.40 44.03
CA MET A 582 -38.59 -60.48 43.89
C MET A 582 -39.64 -60.28 42.77
N GLY A 583 -39.25 -59.68 41.64
CA GLY A 583 -40.14 -59.51 40.47
C GLY A 583 -41.00 -58.25 40.51
N THR A 584 -40.85 -57.40 41.52
CA THR A 584 -41.50 -56.10 41.63
C THR A 584 -40.48 -55.00 41.85
N CYS A 585 -40.71 -53.82 41.25
CA CYS A 585 -39.90 -52.65 41.52
C CYS A 585 -40.34 -51.98 42.83
N THR A 586 -39.47 -52.00 43.83
CA THR A 586 -39.68 -51.48 45.20
C THR A 586 -38.68 -50.38 45.50
N ARG A 587 -38.55 -49.86 46.73
CA ARG A 587 -37.68 -48.70 47.07
C ARG A 587 -36.27 -49.14 47.56
N ARG A 588 -35.19 -48.40 47.23
CA ARG A 588 -33.76 -48.67 47.59
C ARG A 588 -33.41 -48.37 49.07
N CYS A 589 -32.35 -49.02 49.62
CA CYS A 589 -31.89 -48.89 51.01
C CYS A 589 -31.38 -47.48 51.37
N ASP A 590 -30.76 -46.81 50.42
CA ASP A 590 -30.22 -45.45 50.46
C ASP A 590 -31.32 -44.37 50.57
N GLY A 591 -32.59 -44.75 50.35
CA GLY A 591 -33.77 -43.93 50.61
C GLY A 591 -34.34 -44.09 52.03
N ALA A 592 -33.66 -44.83 52.91
CA ALA A 592 -34.00 -44.94 54.32
C ALA A 592 -33.41 -43.74 55.07
N ALA A 593 -34.28 -42.88 55.62
CA ALA A 593 -33.86 -41.65 56.30
C ALA A 593 -33.16 -41.89 57.65
N ASP A 594 -33.19 -43.12 58.17
CA ASP A 594 -32.64 -43.48 59.47
C ASP A 594 -32.29 -44.98 59.56
N SER A 595 -31.64 -45.34 60.68
CA SER A 595 -31.22 -46.71 60.98
C SER A 595 -32.38 -47.71 61.10
N THR A 596 -33.59 -47.24 61.42
CA THR A 596 -34.79 -48.10 61.52
C THR A 596 -35.30 -48.47 60.13
N ALA A 597 -35.34 -47.50 59.21
CA ALA A 597 -35.70 -47.70 57.82
C ALA A 597 -34.64 -48.51 57.03
N CYS A 598 -33.36 -48.40 57.40
CA CYS A 598 -32.26 -49.22 56.83
C CYS A 598 -32.34 -50.68 57.34
N ALA A 599 -32.84 -50.91 58.56
CA ALA A 599 -33.09 -52.26 59.09
C ALA A 599 -34.41 -52.89 58.61
N SER A 600 -35.44 -52.09 58.30
CA SER A 600 -36.76 -52.59 57.86
C SER A 600 -36.91 -52.75 56.34
N ALA A 601 -35.86 -52.47 55.56
CA ALA A 601 -35.83 -52.68 54.11
C ALA A 601 -35.75 -54.18 53.76
N THR A 602 -36.80 -54.94 54.06
CA THR A 602 -36.88 -56.34 53.64
C THR A 602 -37.41 -56.45 52.22
N PRO A 603 -36.72 -57.15 51.30
CA PRO A 603 -35.64 -58.11 51.55
C PRO A 603 -34.29 -57.73 50.90
N ALA A 604 -33.48 -56.90 51.56
CA ALA A 604 -32.07 -56.72 51.21
C ALA A 604 -31.15 -57.17 52.35
N LYS A 605 -30.82 -58.47 52.40
CA LYS A 605 -29.61 -58.95 53.09
C LYS A 605 -28.40 -58.37 52.34
N GLY A 606 -27.88 -57.22 52.78
CA GLY A 606 -26.72 -56.59 52.14
C GLY A 606 -26.56 -55.09 52.44
N CYS A 607 -27.52 -54.46 53.10
CA CYS A 607 -27.44 -53.06 53.50
C CYS A 607 -26.98 -52.96 54.97
N GLN A 608 -25.84 -52.31 55.22
CA GLN A 608 -25.33 -52.09 56.57
C GLN A 608 -25.25 -50.59 56.85
N TRP A 609 -25.82 -50.15 57.96
CA TRP A 609 -25.73 -48.77 58.39
C TRP A 609 -24.29 -48.44 58.81
N ASN A 610 -23.65 -47.50 58.12
CA ASN A 610 -22.35 -46.99 58.51
C ASN A 610 -22.54 -45.83 59.49
N ALA A 611 -22.27 -46.10 60.77
CA ALA A 611 -22.45 -45.12 61.84
C ALA A 611 -21.52 -43.90 61.75
N VAL A 612 -20.43 -43.98 60.97
CA VAL A 612 -19.48 -42.87 60.77
C VAL A 612 -19.95 -41.93 59.66
N THR A 613 -20.54 -42.47 58.60
CA THR A 613 -20.98 -41.66 57.45
C THR A 613 -22.46 -41.29 57.50
N GLY A 614 -23.28 -41.91 58.36
CA GLY A 614 -24.72 -41.68 58.44
C GLY A 614 -25.49 -42.20 57.22
N VAL A 615 -24.93 -43.19 56.51
CA VAL A 615 -25.46 -43.73 55.26
C VAL A 615 -25.43 -45.26 55.28
N CYS A 616 -26.41 -45.89 54.64
CA CYS A 616 -26.55 -47.34 54.48
C CYS A 616 -25.74 -47.80 53.23
N THR A 617 -24.64 -48.58 53.34
CA THR A 617 -23.65 -48.90 52.23
C THR A 617 -23.36 -50.40 51.98
N THR A 618 -22.67 -50.74 50.86
CA THR A 618 -22.27 -52.09 50.36
C THR A 618 -20.74 -52.39 50.50
N SER A 619 -20.27 -53.63 50.71
CA SER A 619 -18.85 -54.00 51.06
C SER A 619 -18.10 -54.87 49.99
N CYS A 620 -16.76 -54.69 49.81
CA CYS A 620 -15.88 -55.43 48.86
C CYS A 620 -15.09 -56.62 49.47
N ASP A 621 -15.13 -56.78 50.79
CA ASP A 621 -14.43 -57.88 51.47
C ASP A 621 -15.11 -59.22 51.17
N GLY A 622 -14.31 -60.21 50.77
CA GLY A 622 -14.78 -61.57 50.46
C GLY A 622 -15.20 -61.80 49.00
N LEU A 623 -14.90 -60.87 48.09
CA LEU A 623 -15.12 -61.09 46.65
C LEU A 623 -14.08 -62.07 46.08
N SER A 624 -14.55 -63.12 45.38
CA SER A 624 -13.71 -64.07 44.65
C SER A 624 -13.02 -63.40 43.45
N GLN A 625 -11.96 -64.02 42.89
CA GLN A 625 -11.23 -63.49 41.72
C GLN A 625 -12.15 -63.12 40.54
N THR A 626 -13.18 -63.94 40.26
CA THR A 626 -14.17 -63.66 39.21
C THR A 626 -15.06 -62.47 39.55
N ASN A 627 -15.47 -62.34 40.82
CA ASN A 627 -16.30 -61.22 41.27
C ASN A 627 -15.50 -59.92 41.42
N CYS A 628 -14.19 -60.03 41.69
CA CYS A 628 -13.24 -58.92 41.71
C CYS A 628 -13.07 -58.30 40.31
N GLY A 629 -12.86 -59.14 39.28
CA GLY A 629 -12.76 -58.68 37.89
C GLY A 629 -14.06 -58.10 37.31
N ASN A 630 -15.21 -58.42 37.90
CA ASN A 630 -16.52 -57.88 37.51
C ASN A 630 -16.90 -56.60 38.27
N ASN A 631 -16.16 -56.24 39.32
CA ASN A 631 -16.34 -54.99 40.05
C ASN A 631 -15.28 -54.00 39.58
N SER A 632 -15.71 -52.99 38.81
CA SER A 632 -14.85 -51.93 38.25
C SER A 632 -14.08 -51.13 39.31
N LEU A 633 -14.43 -51.29 40.58
CA LEU A 633 -13.77 -50.69 41.74
C LEU A 633 -12.69 -51.59 42.36
N CYS A 634 -12.32 -52.71 41.73
CA CYS A 634 -11.26 -53.58 42.23
C CYS A 634 -10.35 -54.12 41.12
N THR A 635 -9.09 -54.44 41.44
CA THR A 635 -8.10 -55.12 40.59
C THR A 635 -7.44 -56.25 41.37
N TYR A 636 -7.36 -57.40 40.73
CA TYR A 636 -6.80 -58.59 41.34
C TYR A 636 -5.27 -58.57 41.26
N ASP A 637 -4.61 -58.52 42.41
CA ASP A 637 -3.16 -58.58 42.50
C ASP A 637 -2.72 -60.05 42.48
N GLN A 638 -2.15 -60.49 41.35
CA GLN A 638 -1.70 -61.87 41.17
C GLN A 638 -0.57 -62.25 42.12
N SER A 639 0.25 -61.28 42.56
CA SER A 639 1.37 -61.54 43.48
C SER A 639 0.90 -61.70 44.93
N ALA A 640 -0.24 -61.09 45.30
CA ALA A 640 -0.78 -61.12 46.66
C ALA A 640 -2.03 -62.03 46.83
N GLY A 641 -2.53 -62.65 45.76
CA GLY A 641 -3.70 -63.55 45.80
C GLY A 641 -4.98 -62.89 46.35
N SER A 642 -5.09 -61.57 46.24
CA SER A 642 -6.17 -60.78 46.85
C SER A 642 -6.67 -59.69 45.91
N CYS A 643 -7.93 -59.32 46.10
CA CYS A 643 -8.59 -58.27 45.37
C CYS A 643 -8.27 -56.92 46.03
N LYS A 644 -7.53 -56.04 45.34
CA LYS A 644 -7.11 -54.72 45.84
C LYS A 644 -7.78 -53.59 45.05
N PRO A 645 -7.80 -52.35 45.55
CA PRO A 645 -8.28 -51.20 44.78
C PRO A 645 -7.24 -50.73 43.72
N THR A 646 -7.66 -50.15 42.58
CA THR A 646 -6.80 -49.56 41.51
C THR A 646 -6.07 -48.26 41.95
N CYS A 647 -5.07 -47.72 41.21
CA CYS A 647 -4.42 -46.40 41.55
C CYS A 647 -5.48 -45.31 41.83
N GLN A 648 -6.63 -45.35 41.12
CA GLN A 648 -7.78 -44.44 41.28
C GLN A 648 -8.51 -44.55 42.64
N LEU A 649 -8.40 -45.69 43.32
CA LEU A 649 -8.96 -45.93 44.66
C LEU A 649 -7.87 -45.98 45.74
N LYS A 650 -6.62 -46.24 45.35
CA LYS A 650 -5.46 -46.27 46.23
C LYS A 650 -5.12 -44.87 46.74
N TYR A 651 -5.20 -43.85 45.88
CA TYR A 651 -4.90 -42.47 46.21
C TYR A 651 -6.01 -41.53 45.72
N ARG A 652 -6.56 -40.73 46.63
CA ARG A 652 -7.64 -39.77 46.33
C ARG A 652 -7.10 -38.41 45.86
N ASP A 653 -5.85 -38.10 46.18
CA ASP A 653 -5.25 -36.80 45.87
C ASP A 653 -3.91 -36.89 45.12
N ALA A 654 -3.55 -35.75 44.54
CA ALA A 654 -2.38 -35.58 43.71
C ALA A 654 -1.06 -35.73 44.49
N PHE A 655 -1.06 -35.46 45.79
CA PHE A 655 0.17 -35.49 46.58
C PHE A 655 0.62 -36.93 46.83
N ASP A 656 -0.30 -37.78 47.26
CA ASP A 656 0.01 -39.19 47.53
C ASP A 656 0.29 -39.95 46.23
N CYS A 657 -0.42 -39.61 45.16
CA CYS A 657 -0.20 -40.21 43.84
C CYS A 657 1.18 -39.91 43.26
N ASN A 658 1.64 -38.66 43.31
CA ASN A 658 2.92 -38.25 42.74
C ASN A 658 4.13 -38.65 43.61
N ASN A 659 3.89 -39.10 44.86
CA ASN A 659 4.90 -39.59 45.79
C ASN A 659 4.89 -41.13 45.92
N ASP A 660 4.26 -41.85 44.99
CA ASP A 660 4.27 -43.31 45.00
C ASP A 660 5.73 -43.81 44.92
N MET A 661 6.20 -44.47 46.00
CA MET A 661 7.61 -44.81 46.19
C MET A 661 8.18 -45.75 45.12
N ASN A 662 7.32 -46.39 44.34
CA ASN A 662 7.71 -47.26 43.24
C ASN A 662 7.82 -46.51 41.90
N GLY A 663 7.32 -45.27 41.82
CA GLY A 663 7.27 -44.48 40.58
C GLY A 663 6.23 -44.96 39.57
N ASP A 664 5.36 -45.89 39.96
CA ASP A 664 4.42 -46.58 39.07
C ASP A 664 3.21 -45.70 38.74
N CYS A 665 2.71 -44.91 39.70
CA CYS A 665 1.59 -43.99 39.46
C CYS A 665 2.08 -42.51 39.37
N ALA A 666 1.44 -41.71 38.51
CA ALA A 666 1.56 -40.26 38.36
C ALA A 666 0.17 -39.62 38.23
N TRP A 667 -0.01 -38.44 38.82
CA TRP A 667 -1.31 -37.78 38.86
C TRP A 667 -1.68 -37.17 37.52
N ASP A 668 -2.83 -37.56 36.98
CA ASP A 668 -3.38 -36.93 35.80
C ASP A 668 -4.27 -35.74 36.19
N ILE A 669 -3.74 -34.54 35.97
CA ILE A 669 -4.43 -33.29 36.28
C ILE A 669 -5.69 -33.08 35.42
N ILE A 670 -5.77 -33.69 34.23
CA ILE A 670 -6.93 -33.52 33.34
C ILE A 670 -8.07 -34.43 33.79
N SER A 671 -7.79 -35.71 34.10
CA SER A 671 -8.83 -36.61 34.61
C SER A 671 -9.08 -36.48 36.12
N GLY A 672 -8.24 -35.77 36.86
CA GLY A 672 -8.33 -35.65 38.31
C GLY A 672 -8.13 -36.99 39.02
N GLN A 673 -7.35 -37.88 38.39
CA GLN A 673 -7.18 -39.28 38.82
C GLN A 673 -5.71 -39.69 38.77
N CYS A 674 -5.33 -40.61 39.63
CA CYS A 674 -4.00 -41.21 39.64
C CYS A 674 -3.86 -42.29 38.54
N ARG A 675 -2.88 -42.16 37.62
CA ARG A 675 -2.62 -43.05 36.44
C ARG A 675 -1.16 -43.53 36.41
N THR A 676 -0.71 -44.27 35.40
CA THR A 676 0.67 -44.79 35.26
C THR A 676 1.65 -43.78 34.62
N ASN A 677 2.95 -43.78 34.97
CA ASN A 677 3.98 -42.80 34.55
C ASN A 677 4.53 -42.99 33.10
N CYS A 678 4.85 -41.90 32.36
CA CYS A 678 5.31 -41.94 30.95
C CYS A 678 6.68 -42.60 30.73
N SER A 679 7.58 -42.55 31.72
CA SER A 679 8.97 -43.03 31.57
C SER A 679 9.11 -44.54 31.62
N THR A 680 8.05 -45.28 31.96
CA THR A 680 8.03 -46.74 32.03
C THR A 680 7.40 -47.38 30.79
N THR A 681 7.07 -46.56 29.78
CA THR A 681 6.36 -46.99 28.59
C THR A 681 7.28 -47.00 27.37
N ASP A 682 7.71 -48.20 26.95
CA ASP A 682 8.61 -48.38 25.80
C ASP A 682 7.84 -48.54 24.47
N SER A 683 6.52 -48.66 24.53
CA SER A 683 5.65 -48.83 23.37
C SER A 683 5.18 -47.47 22.82
N LYS A 684 5.39 -47.24 21.52
CA LYS A 684 4.85 -46.06 20.81
C LYS A 684 3.32 -45.99 20.93
N ALA A 685 2.62 -47.13 20.90
CA ALA A 685 1.16 -47.18 21.00
C ALA A 685 0.66 -46.78 22.39
N GLU A 686 1.27 -47.30 23.46
CA GLU A 686 0.91 -46.93 24.84
C GLU A 686 1.31 -45.47 25.16
N CYS A 687 2.40 -44.99 24.57
CA CYS A 687 2.82 -43.60 24.69
C CYS A 687 1.82 -42.63 24.05
N GLU A 688 1.27 -42.98 22.89
CA GLU A 688 0.28 -42.16 22.16
C GLU A 688 -1.13 -42.22 22.79
N GLU A 689 -1.44 -43.25 23.60
CA GLU A 689 -2.69 -43.31 24.38
C GLU A 689 -2.70 -42.39 25.61
N SER A 690 -1.52 -42.03 26.13
CA SER A 690 -1.39 -41.12 27.25
C SER A 690 -1.35 -39.67 26.79
N SER A 691 -2.36 -38.89 27.19
CA SER A 691 -2.45 -37.46 26.89
C SER A 691 -1.27 -36.61 27.39
N GLN A 692 -0.41 -37.17 28.26
CA GLN A 692 0.75 -36.49 28.85
C GLN A 692 2.09 -36.82 28.19
N CYS A 693 2.12 -37.83 27.32
CA CYS A 693 3.34 -38.30 26.69
C CYS A 693 3.33 -38.02 25.17
N GLN A 694 4.52 -37.90 24.57
CA GLN A 694 4.73 -37.85 23.13
C GLN A 694 5.92 -38.75 22.77
N PHE A 695 5.78 -39.48 21.66
CA PHE A 695 6.88 -40.26 21.15
C PHE A 695 7.85 -39.34 20.39
N SER A 696 9.11 -39.26 20.82
CA SER A 696 10.13 -38.46 20.14
C SER A 696 10.81 -39.31 19.07
N ASP A 697 10.40 -39.18 17.80
CA ASP A 697 11.00 -39.93 16.68
C ASP A 697 12.52 -39.71 16.55
N ARG A 698 13.04 -38.56 16.99
CA ARG A 698 14.49 -38.25 16.97
C ARG A 698 15.30 -38.99 18.05
N ARG A 699 14.64 -39.53 19.09
CA ARG A 699 15.27 -40.17 20.26
C ARG A 699 14.77 -41.60 20.53
N GLU A 700 13.82 -42.08 19.74
CA GLU A 700 13.21 -43.41 19.84
C GLU A 700 12.72 -43.77 21.27
N ARG A 701 12.11 -42.81 21.96
CA ARG A 701 11.58 -43.02 23.32
C ARG A 701 10.35 -42.16 23.60
N CYS A 702 9.50 -42.62 24.52
CA CYS A 702 8.37 -41.86 25.04
C CYS A 702 8.87 -40.76 25.98
N GLU A 703 8.54 -39.49 25.70
CA GLU A 703 8.91 -38.34 26.52
C GLU A 703 7.66 -37.57 26.95
N SER A 704 7.70 -36.88 28.08
CA SER A 704 6.61 -35.98 28.46
C SER A 704 6.47 -34.86 27.41
N GLN A 705 5.23 -34.54 27.03
CA GLN A 705 4.97 -33.41 26.14
C GLN A 705 5.50 -32.12 26.76
N CYS A 706 5.96 -31.16 25.94
CA CYS A 706 6.55 -29.91 26.45
C CYS A 706 5.65 -29.27 27.53
N GLN A 707 4.32 -29.29 27.38
CA GLN A 707 3.37 -28.73 28.36
C GLN A 707 3.44 -29.31 29.78
N PHE A 708 4.06 -30.47 29.97
CA PHE A 708 4.26 -31.12 31.27
C PHE A 708 5.72 -31.09 31.76
N VAL A 709 6.63 -30.43 31.03
CA VAL A 709 8.02 -30.24 31.44
C VAL A 709 8.11 -29.06 32.39
N THR A 710 8.76 -29.24 33.55
CA THR A 710 8.92 -28.20 34.58
C THR A 710 10.03 -27.19 34.29
N ASP A 711 11.05 -27.57 33.49
CA ASP A 711 12.14 -26.68 33.07
C ASP A 711 12.32 -26.69 31.54
N CYS A 712 11.73 -25.69 30.87
CA CYS A 712 11.82 -25.56 29.42
C CYS A 712 13.24 -25.21 28.93
N ALA A 713 14.10 -24.63 29.78
CA ALA A 713 15.39 -24.10 29.34
C ALA A 713 16.37 -25.21 28.91
N ASN A 714 16.21 -26.41 29.45
CA ASN A 714 17.07 -27.56 29.16
C ASN A 714 16.67 -28.33 27.89
N ARG A 715 15.50 -28.03 27.30
CA ARG A 715 15.02 -28.65 26.06
C ARG A 715 15.00 -27.65 24.92
N LYS A 716 15.92 -27.80 23.95
CA LYS A 716 16.05 -26.91 22.78
C LYS A 716 14.81 -26.92 21.85
N ASP A 717 13.95 -27.91 21.99
CA ASP A 717 12.69 -28.06 21.25
C ASP A 717 11.46 -27.51 21.99
N CYS A 718 11.62 -27.11 23.26
CA CYS A 718 10.59 -26.44 24.04
C CYS A 718 10.96 -24.97 24.29
N MET A 719 9.96 -24.10 24.40
CA MET A 719 10.09 -22.71 24.81
C MET A 719 9.14 -22.42 25.97
N LYS A 720 9.53 -21.54 26.89
CA LYS A 720 8.67 -21.12 28.00
C LYS A 720 7.69 -20.07 27.49
N SER A 721 6.40 -20.29 27.69
CA SER A 721 5.38 -19.28 27.37
C SER A 721 5.34 -18.18 28.44
N ALA A 722 4.70 -17.06 28.10
CA ALA A 722 4.46 -15.95 29.03
C ALA A 722 3.70 -16.38 30.31
N THR A 723 2.92 -17.46 30.25
CA THR A 723 2.19 -18.03 31.40
C THR A 723 3.02 -19.02 32.21
N GLY A 724 4.30 -19.21 31.88
CA GLY A 724 5.21 -20.13 32.57
C GLY A 724 5.11 -21.59 32.15
N THR A 725 4.15 -21.97 31.30
CA THR A 725 4.02 -23.31 30.73
C THR A 725 4.94 -23.48 29.52
N CYS A 726 5.59 -24.64 29.37
CA CYS A 726 6.46 -24.92 28.23
C CYS A 726 5.63 -25.35 27.00
N SER A 727 5.94 -24.83 25.81
CA SER A 727 5.35 -25.23 24.52
C SER A 727 6.44 -25.61 23.52
N VAL A 728 6.09 -26.19 22.37
CA VAL A 728 7.07 -26.46 21.30
C VAL A 728 7.60 -25.14 20.73
N ALA A 729 8.90 -25.03 20.49
CA ALA A 729 9.52 -23.82 19.95
C ALA A 729 9.13 -23.59 18.48
N CYS A 730 8.70 -22.37 18.11
CA CYS A 730 8.27 -22.07 16.74
C CYS A 730 9.35 -22.36 15.67
N SER A 731 10.63 -22.25 16.02
CA SER A 731 11.75 -22.49 15.12
C SER A 731 11.88 -23.94 14.65
N THR A 732 11.22 -24.91 15.29
CA THR A 732 11.24 -26.32 14.86
C THR A 732 10.14 -26.66 13.84
N ARG A 733 9.23 -25.71 13.55
CA ARG A 733 8.15 -25.87 12.59
C ARG A 733 8.65 -25.50 11.18
N GLY A 734 8.80 -26.51 10.33
CA GLY A 734 9.46 -26.38 9.02
C GLY A 734 8.57 -25.91 7.87
N SER A 735 7.24 -25.92 8.03
CA SER A 735 6.29 -25.54 6.99
C SER A 735 5.33 -24.43 7.45
N GLU A 736 4.74 -23.73 6.49
CA GLU A 736 3.73 -22.70 6.75
C GLU A 736 2.49 -23.28 7.44
N ALA A 737 2.05 -24.48 7.02
CA ALA A 737 0.93 -25.19 7.63
C ALA A 737 1.22 -25.58 9.08
N ASP A 738 2.42 -26.13 9.35
CA ASP A 738 2.82 -26.47 10.72
C ASP A 738 2.94 -25.21 11.59
N CYS A 739 3.45 -24.12 11.03
CA CYS A 739 3.57 -22.85 11.73
C CYS A 739 2.20 -22.24 12.07
N ALA A 740 1.27 -22.25 11.11
CA ALA A 740 -0.08 -21.71 11.28
C ALA A 740 -0.96 -22.55 12.22
N SER A 741 -0.62 -23.83 12.45
CA SER A 741 -1.33 -24.68 13.40
C SER A 741 -1.18 -24.24 14.87
N ASP A 742 -0.21 -23.38 15.19
CA ASP A 742 0.05 -22.87 16.53
C ASP A 742 -0.17 -21.37 16.58
N VAL A 743 -1.17 -20.94 17.34
CA VAL A 743 -1.55 -19.52 17.50
C VAL A 743 -0.42 -18.67 18.09
N LYS A 744 0.60 -19.27 18.70
CA LYS A 744 1.78 -18.59 19.24
C LYS A 744 2.91 -18.45 18.23
N CYS A 745 2.76 -19.00 17.02
CA CYS A 745 3.72 -18.91 15.95
C CYS A 745 3.15 -18.16 14.74
N MET A 746 4.02 -17.46 14.00
CA MET A 746 3.68 -16.79 12.74
C MET A 746 4.71 -17.15 11.67
N TRP A 747 4.19 -17.44 10.47
CA TRP A 747 5.01 -17.69 9.30
C TRP A 747 5.34 -16.37 8.61
N ASN A 748 6.62 -16.11 8.34
CA ASN A 748 7.02 -14.94 7.58
C ASN A 748 8.33 -15.17 6.82
N GLY A 749 8.33 -14.96 5.50
CA GLY A 749 9.53 -15.06 4.67
C GLY A 749 10.23 -16.43 4.68
N GLY A 750 9.48 -17.53 4.82
CA GLY A 750 10.03 -18.89 4.81
C GLY A 750 10.57 -19.39 6.15
N ARG A 751 10.32 -18.68 7.25
CA ARG A 751 10.66 -19.11 8.62
C ARG A 751 9.49 -18.95 9.58
N CYS A 752 9.30 -19.92 10.46
CA CYS A 752 8.33 -19.86 11.54
C CYS A 752 8.93 -19.18 12.77
N SER A 753 8.31 -18.10 13.24
CA SER A 753 8.77 -17.28 14.37
C SER A 753 7.69 -17.17 15.44
N GLN A 754 8.03 -16.84 16.69
CA GLN A 754 7.03 -16.57 17.72
C GLN A 754 6.24 -15.30 17.39
N VAL A 755 4.93 -15.29 17.69
CA VAL A 755 4.08 -14.10 17.54
C VAL A 755 4.61 -13.01 18.48
N CYS A 756 4.83 -11.81 17.93
CA CYS A 756 5.50 -10.74 18.65
C CYS A 756 4.80 -10.39 19.98
N SER A 757 3.47 -10.41 20.04
CA SER A 757 2.71 -10.09 21.27
C SER A 757 3.02 -11.00 22.47
N ASP A 758 3.54 -12.20 22.21
CA ASP A 758 3.86 -13.18 23.26
C ASP A 758 5.30 -13.04 23.78
N ILE A 759 6.09 -12.14 23.19
CA ILE A 759 7.46 -11.86 23.61
C ILE A 759 7.44 -10.71 24.61
N SER A 760 7.64 -11.02 25.89
CA SER A 760 7.61 -10.04 26.98
C SER A 760 8.98 -9.45 27.33
N ALA A 761 10.06 -9.91 26.71
CA ALA A 761 11.42 -9.43 26.96
C ALA A 761 11.99 -8.67 25.76
N GLU A 762 12.52 -7.49 26.00
CA GLU A 762 13.13 -6.63 24.98
C GLU A 762 14.24 -7.34 24.19
N SER A 763 15.12 -8.06 24.88
CA SER A 763 16.22 -8.80 24.25
C SER A 763 15.75 -9.89 23.28
N GLN A 764 14.63 -10.56 23.60
CA GLN A 764 14.04 -11.58 22.73
C GLN A 764 13.29 -10.93 21.55
N CYS A 765 12.59 -9.83 21.80
CA CYS A 765 11.86 -9.12 20.76
C CYS A 765 12.83 -8.57 19.71
N THR A 766 13.93 -7.99 20.19
CA THR A 766 14.98 -7.45 19.34
C THR A 766 15.77 -8.54 18.62
N ALA A 767 15.88 -9.76 19.15
CA ALA A 767 16.48 -10.88 18.41
C ALA A 767 15.59 -11.39 17.26
N ASN A 768 14.28 -11.13 17.30
CA ASN A 768 13.33 -11.56 16.27
C ASN A 768 13.22 -10.50 15.16
N SER A 769 13.67 -10.84 13.95
CA SER A 769 13.66 -9.94 12.79
C SER A 769 12.26 -9.53 12.31
N ASN A 770 11.20 -10.19 12.78
CA ASN A 770 9.80 -9.88 12.42
C ASN A 770 9.12 -8.95 13.43
N CYS A 771 9.80 -8.66 14.55
CA CYS A 771 9.24 -7.91 15.65
C CYS A 771 9.99 -6.61 15.92
N ILE A 772 9.32 -5.72 16.65
CA ILE A 772 9.84 -4.47 17.17
C ILE A 772 9.37 -4.30 18.62
N TRP A 773 10.30 -3.89 19.48
CA TRP A 773 9.97 -3.56 20.86
C TRP A 773 9.41 -2.14 20.93
N ASP A 774 8.20 -1.99 21.44
CA ASP A 774 7.57 -0.70 21.70
C ASP A 774 7.92 -0.22 23.11
N LEU A 775 8.79 0.79 23.17
CA LEU A 775 9.27 1.36 24.43
C LEU A 775 8.16 1.99 25.26
N ASP A 776 7.13 2.56 24.64
CA ASP A 776 6.07 3.26 25.37
C ASP A 776 5.17 2.28 26.11
N ARG A 777 4.91 1.12 25.48
CA ARG A 777 4.00 0.09 25.99
C ARG A 777 4.73 -1.06 26.66
N GLN A 778 6.06 -1.10 26.60
CA GLN A 778 6.90 -2.21 27.05
C GLN A 778 6.41 -3.56 26.53
N ASN A 779 6.04 -3.61 25.25
CA ASN A 779 5.56 -4.83 24.61
C ASN A 779 6.20 -5.03 23.22
N CYS A 780 6.24 -6.27 22.77
CA CYS A 780 6.79 -6.62 21.49
C CYS A 780 5.67 -6.69 20.44
N LEU A 781 5.83 -5.97 19.33
CA LEU A 781 4.83 -5.81 18.29
C LEU A 781 5.42 -6.21 16.93
N LYS A 782 4.56 -6.48 15.94
CA LYS A 782 5.00 -6.82 14.58
C LYS A 782 5.64 -5.60 13.91
N GLN A 783 6.69 -5.82 13.10
CA GLN A 783 7.30 -4.72 12.36
C GLN A 783 6.31 -4.03 11.41
N CYS A 784 6.50 -2.73 11.23
CA CYS A 784 5.66 -1.86 10.41
C CYS A 784 5.54 -2.34 8.94
N SER A 785 6.65 -2.79 8.35
CA SER A 785 6.72 -3.31 6.98
C SER A 785 5.88 -4.57 6.76
N LEU A 786 5.61 -5.31 7.83
CA LEU A 786 4.82 -6.53 7.82
C LEU A 786 3.36 -6.30 8.25
N SER A 787 3.06 -5.10 8.75
CA SER A 787 1.75 -4.73 9.29
C SER A 787 0.97 -3.84 8.32
N TYR A 788 1.66 -2.99 7.55
CA TYR A 788 1.04 -1.99 6.68
C TYR A 788 1.66 -1.99 5.29
N SER A 789 0.84 -2.24 4.27
CA SER A 789 1.20 -2.11 2.85
C SER A 789 0.72 -0.80 2.23
N GLU A 790 -0.10 -0.02 2.94
CA GLU A 790 -0.67 1.24 2.46
C GLU A 790 -0.15 2.43 3.27
N GLN A 791 0.14 3.54 2.59
CA GLN A 791 0.67 4.76 3.20
C GLN A 791 -0.21 5.30 4.33
N ALA A 792 -1.52 5.44 4.10
CA ALA A 792 -2.43 6.02 5.08
C ALA A 792 -2.45 5.21 6.39
N ASN A 793 -2.45 3.89 6.31
CA ASN A 793 -2.46 3.01 7.49
C ASN A 793 -1.10 3.02 8.22
N CYS A 794 -0.01 3.11 7.46
CA CYS A 794 1.34 3.25 8.00
C CYS A 794 1.50 4.56 8.79
N GLU A 795 1.02 5.67 8.22
CA GLU A 795 1.12 7.01 8.82
C GLU A 795 0.16 7.20 10.01
N ALA A 796 -0.96 6.46 10.04
CA ALA A 796 -1.88 6.44 11.17
C ALA A 796 -1.28 5.78 12.43
N ASP A 797 -0.29 4.90 12.27
CA ASP A 797 0.43 4.30 13.40
C ASP A 797 1.66 5.12 13.75
N SER A 798 1.61 5.80 14.90
CA SER A 798 2.73 6.60 15.45
C SER A 798 4.06 5.84 15.61
N ARG A 799 4.05 4.50 15.57
CA ARG A 799 5.25 3.66 15.63
C ARG A 799 5.92 3.48 14.27
N CYS A 800 5.24 3.87 13.21
CA CYS A 800 5.61 3.62 11.84
C CYS A 800 5.76 4.93 11.05
N MET A 801 6.46 4.85 9.93
CA MET A 801 6.61 5.94 8.98
C MET A 801 6.68 5.40 7.56
N TRP A 802 6.04 6.08 6.63
CA TRP A 802 6.04 5.68 5.23
C TRP A 802 7.32 6.12 4.53
N ASN A 803 7.97 5.19 3.81
CA ASN A 803 9.06 5.51 2.90
C ASN A 803 8.52 5.58 1.47
N SER A 804 8.22 6.78 0.98
CA SER A 804 7.68 6.99 -0.36
C SER A 804 8.65 6.57 -1.48
N ALA A 805 9.96 6.57 -1.23
CA ALA A 805 10.95 6.18 -2.23
C ALA A 805 10.98 4.65 -2.47
N GLU A 806 10.65 3.86 -1.46
CA GLU A 806 10.64 2.39 -1.53
C GLU A 806 9.21 1.81 -1.61
N GLY A 807 8.18 2.61 -1.33
CA GLY A 807 6.79 2.12 -1.24
C GLY A 807 6.57 1.18 -0.05
N LEU A 808 7.32 1.35 1.04
CA LEU A 808 7.29 0.46 2.21
C LEU A 808 7.08 1.23 3.51
N CYS A 809 6.34 0.63 4.43
CA CYS A 809 6.19 1.13 5.80
C CYS A 809 7.39 0.71 6.65
N LYS A 810 8.09 1.66 7.28
CA LYS A 810 9.23 1.40 8.18
C LYS A 810 8.91 1.83 9.61
N THR A 811 9.73 1.40 10.56
CA THR A 811 9.66 1.89 11.95
C THR A 811 9.95 3.39 12.00
N ALA A 812 9.13 4.15 12.73
CA ALA A 812 9.39 5.57 12.98
C ALA A 812 10.70 5.76 13.76
N CYS A 813 11.57 6.67 13.30
CA CYS A 813 12.89 6.90 13.89
C CYS A 813 12.83 7.10 15.41
N ALA A 814 11.87 7.90 15.89
CA ALA A 814 11.72 8.20 17.31
C ALA A 814 11.40 6.99 18.21
N LYS A 815 11.07 5.82 17.63
CA LYS A 815 10.82 4.57 18.34
C LYS A 815 12.01 3.60 18.31
N VAL A 816 13.09 3.94 17.60
CA VAL A 816 14.32 3.15 17.63
C VAL A 816 15.15 3.59 18.84
N PHE A 817 15.30 2.69 19.81
CA PHE A 817 16.24 2.88 20.91
C PHE A 817 17.68 2.93 20.37
N VAL A 818 18.44 3.92 20.81
CA VAL A 818 19.87 4.04 20.50
C VAL A 818 20.63 4.20 21.82
N ASP A 819 21.50 3.24 22.08
CA ASP A 819 22.58 3.35 23.04
C ASP A 819 23.85 3.67 22.24
N VAL A 820 24.34 4.90 22.38
CA VAL A 820 25.49 5.42 21.62
C VAL A 820 26.77 4.63 21.88
N ASP A 821 26.86 3.88 22.98
CA ASP A 821 27.99 3.00 23.30
C ASP A 821 27.85 1.60 22.69
N GLN A 822 26.68 1.26 22.14
CA GLN A 822 26.38 -0.03 21.52
C GLN A 822 26.22 0.11 20.00
N GLU A 823 27.26 -0.25 19.25
CA GLU A 823 27.31 -0.19 17.77
C GLU A 823 26.07 -0.81 17.09
N LYS A 824 25.52 -1.90 17.66
CA LYS A 824 24.32 -2.56 17.11
C LYS A 824 23.07 -1.68 17.13
N THR A 825 22.90 -0.84 18.13
CA THR A 825 21.70 0.03 18.24
C THR A 825 21.84 1.28 17.37
N VAL A 826 23.06 1.82 17.28
CA VAL A 826 23.43 2.88 16.33
C VAL A 826 23.17 2.43 14.90
N ARG A 827 23.64 1.23 14.54
CA ARG A 827 23.47 0.66 13.20
C ARG A 827 22.01 0.43 12.83
N ARG A 828 21.17 0.01 13.77
CA ARG A 828 19.71 -0.11 13.54
C ARG A 828 19.05 1.19 13.15
N CYS A 829 19.47 2.30 13.76
CA CYS A 829 18.94 3.61 13.38
C CYS A 829 19.37 3.97 11.95
N THR A 830 20.64 3.76 11.61
CA THR A 830 21.16 4.12 10.27
C THR A 830 20.67 3.19 9.16
N ASP A 831 20.44 1.91 9.44
CA ASP A 831 19.98 0.91 8.47
C ASP A 831 18.56 1.20 7.95
N LEU A 832 17.77 2.04 8.64
CA LEU A 832 16.46 2.47 8.15
C LEU A 832 16.56 3.40 6.92
N GLY A 833 17.73 4.00 6.65
CA GLY A 833 17.98 4.91 5.51
C GLY A 833 17.29 6.28 5.57
N MET A 834 16.29 6.39 6.44
CA MET A 834 15.49 7.60 6.70
C MET A 834 15.77 8.26 8.05
N CYS A 835 16.59 7.60 8.87
CA CYS A 835 16.90 8.06 10.21
C CYS A 835 18.41 8.27 10.39
N ARG A 836 18.77 9.07 11.39
CA ARG A 836 20.14 9.22 11.90
C ARG A 836 20.14 9.23 13.42
N VAL A 837 21.27 8.89 14.01
CA VAL A 837 21.49 9.08 15.44
C VAL A 837 21.76 10.55 15.69
N ASP A 838 20.96 11.17 16.56
CA ASP A 838 21.29 12.47 17.14
C ASP A 838 22.24 12.27 18.31
N SER A 839 23.50 12.65 18.10
CA SER A 839 24.56 12.51 19.11
C SER A 839 24.33 13.36 20.34
N ALA A 840 23.51 14.43 20.26
CA ALA A 840 23.22 15.29 21.40
C ALA A 840 22.17 14.67 22.34
N SER A 841 21.20 13.93 21.80
CA SER A 841 20.09 13.37 22.58
C SER A 841 20.13 11.86 22.75
N SER A 842 21.09 11.17 22.10
CA SER A 842 21.13 9.71 22.01
C SER A 842 19.81 9.12 21.49
N LYS A 843 19.13 9.83 20.60
CA LYS A 843 17.87 9.39 19.99
C LYS A 843 18.04 9.17 18.49
N CYS A 844 17.29 8.23 17.95
CA CYS A 844 17.16 8.09 16.51
C CYS A 844 16.13 9.10 16.00
N VAL A 845 16.56 10.03 15.14
CA VAL A 845 15.73 11.10 14.58
C VAL A 845 15.59 10.94 13.08
N LYS A 846 14.48 11.44 12.51
CA LYS A 846 14.26 11.41 11.07
C LYS A 846 15.20 12.41 10.38
N LEU A 847 15.81 12.02 9.26
CA LEU A 847 16.64 12.92 8.44
C LEU A 847 15.77 14.07 7.88
N CYS A 848 16.33 15.27 7.80
CA CYS A 848 15.59 16.47 7.42
C CYS A 848 14.97 16.35 6.03
N ARG A 849 15.64 15.66 5.11
CA ARG A 849 15.13 15.39 3.75
C ARG A 849 13.81 14.63 3.69
N TYR A 850 13.38 14.00 4.78
CA TYR A 850 12.11 13.27 4.88
C TYR A 850 11.11 13.90 5.85
N LEU A 851 11.46 15.03 6.49
CA LEU A 851 10.57 15.72 7.43
C LEU A 851 9.60 16.66 6.74
N ALA A 852 10.01 17.30 5.64
CA ALA A 852 9.20 18.30 4.95
C ALA A 852 9.59 18.43 3.47
N ASP A 853 8.56 18.51 2.63
CA ASP A 853 8.60 18.87 1.22
C ASP A 853 8.28 20.36 0.97
N THR A 854 7.81 21.08 2.00
CA THR A 854 7.54 22.53 1.92
C THR A 854 8.57 23.36 2.71
N PRO A 855 8.89 24.59 2.26
CA PRO A 855 9.77 25.50 2.99
C PRO A 855 9.30 25.77 4.42
N ALA A 856 8.00 25.99 4.61
CA ALA A 856 7.41 26.32 5.91
C ALA A 856 7.52 25.17 6.92
N ALA A 857 7.25 23.93 6.49
CA ALA A 857 7.39 22.77 7.37
C ALA A 857 8.87 22.46 7.67
N CYS A 858 9.78 22.73 6.73
CA CYS A 858 11.20 22.55 6.95
C CYS A 858 11.78 23.54 7.97
N THR A 859 11.36 24.80 7.93
CA THR A 859 11.79 25.83 8.89
C THR A 859 11.16 25.69 10.27
N GLY A 860 10.13 24.84 10.42
CA GLY A 860 9.50 24.57 11.72
C GLY A 860 10.27 23.60 12.61
N VAL A 861 11.38 23.02 12.15
CA VAL A 861 12.22 22.08 12.91
C VAL A 861 13.59 22.71 13.13
N ASP A 862 13.96 22.96 14.38
CA ASP A 862 15.21 23.68 14.76
C ASP A 862 16.50 23.07 14.22
N THR A 863 16.48 21.77 13.87
CA THR A 863 17.63 21.04 13.34
C THR A 863 17.67 20.95 11.81
N CYS A 864 16.66 21.52 11.12
CA CYS A 864 16.53 21.47 9.67
C CYS A 864 16.53 22.86 9.06
N GLN A 865 16.99 22.96 7.81
CA GLN A 865 17.01 24.20 7.05
C GLN A 865 16.63 23.91 5.61
N PHE A 866 15.74 24.72 5.04
CA PHE A 866 15.30 24.54 3.65
C PHE A 866 16.40 24.99 2.71
N ASN A 867 16.82 24.10 1.80
CA ASN A 867 17.77 24.45 0.76
C ASN A 867 17.00 25.04 -0.44
N PRO A 868 17.11 26.37 -0.68
CA PRO A 868 16.37 27.03 -1.75
C PRO A 868 16.78 26.58 -3.15
N ASN A 869 17.99 26.03 -3.30
CA ASN A 869 18.55 25.59 -4.58
C ASN A 869 18.07 24.17 -4.95
N THR A 870 18.06 23.24 -4.00
CA THR A 870 17.60 21.86 -4.26
C THR A 870 16.10 21.67 -4.03
N LYS A 871 15.41 22.68 -3.50
CA LYS A 871 13.99 22.61 -3.06
C LYS A 871 13.73 21.44 -2.10
N ARG A 872 14.72 21.11 -1.26
CA ARG A 872 14.63 20.03 -0.26
C ARG A 872 15.05 20.53 1.11
N CYS A 873 14.46 19.94 2.14
CA CYS A 873 14.88 20.16 3.51
C CYS A 873 16.19 19.41 3.77
N VAL A 874 17.19 20.06 4.35
CA VAL A 874 18.47 19.45 4.72
C VAL A 874 18.77 19.75 6.19
N GLU A 875 19.71 19.05 6.80
CA GLU A 875 20.14 19.34 8.16
C GLU A 875 20.69 20.77 8.26
N GLY A 876 20.25 21.51 9.27
CA GLY A 876 20.83 22.81 9.59
C GLY A 876 22.27 22.63 10.06
N CYS A 877 23.16 23.52 9.65
CA CYS A 877 24.60 23.33 9.89
C CYS A 877 24.97 23.24 11.37
N GLY A 878 24.21 23.89 12.26
CA GLY A 878 24.42 23.78 13.72
C GLY A 878 24.07 22.41 14.31
N ALA A 879 23.33 21.57 13.59
CA ALA A 879 22.89 20.24 14.02
C ALA A 879 23.74 19.09 13.43
N LEU A 880 24.69 19.40 12.55
CA LEU A 880 25.69 18.45 12.05
C LEU A 880 26.84 18.35 13.04
N SER A 881 27.35 17.13 13.23
CA SER A 881 28.40 16.86 14.20
C SER A 881 29.68 17.68 13.90
N ALA A 882 30.59 17.74 14.86
CA ALA A 882 31.92 18.34 14.69
C ALA A 882 32.83 17.56 13.69
N ASN A 883 32.29 16.64 12.90
CA ASN A 883 33.03 15.96 11.85
C ASN A 883 33.03 16.83 10.56
N SER A 884 34.21 17.20 10.09
CA SER A 884 34.39 18.00 8.87
C SER A 884 33.83 17.33 7.63
N VAL A 885 33.85 15.99 7.56
CA VAL A 885 33.32 15.22 6.42
C VAL A 885 31.79 15.35 6.34
N GLU A 886 31.10 15.14 7.46
CA GLU A 886 29.63 15.24 7.52
C GLU A 886 29.18 16.68 7.25
N CYS A 887 29.90 17.65 7.80
CA CYS A 887 29.62 19.06 7.57
C CYS A 887 29.78 19.47 6.09
N ASN A 888 30.88 19.09 5.46
CA ASN A 888 31.18 19.49 4.08
C ASN A 888 30.35 18.72 3.04
N ALA A 889 29.80 17.55 3.38
CA ALA A 889 28.86 16.81 2.55
C ALA A 889 27.50 17.53 2.40
N ASN A 890 27.13 18.39 3.35
CA ASN A 890 25.93 19.22 3.23
C ASN A 890 26.24 20.48 2.39
N PRO A 891 25.58 20.69 1.24
CA PRO A 891 25.89 21.78 0.32
C PRO A 891 25.60 23.17 0.90
N MET A 892 24.91 23.26 2.05
CA MET A 892 24.69 24.53 2.75
C MET A 892 25.70 24.83 3.84
N CYS A 893 26.57 23.88 4.17
CA CYS A 893 27.44 23.96 5.33
C CYS A 893 28.92 23.93 4.94
N GLN A 894 29.75 24.47 5.82
CA GLN A 894 31.20 24.42 5.78
C GLN A 894 31.74 24.25 7.19
N TYR A 895 32.78 23.44 7.33
CA TYR A 895 33.44 23.26 8.61
C TYR A 895 34.26 24.51 8.97
N SER A 896 34.06 25.08 10.16
CA SER A 896 34.75 26.31 10.54
C SER A 896 36.25 26.06 10.76
N PRO A 897 37.17 26.83 10.15
CA PRO A 897 38.61 26.69 10.38
C PRO A 897 39.03 27.02 11.82
N SER A 898 38.26 27.87 12.50
CA SER A 898 38.57 28.43 13.83
C SER A 898 37.90 27.70 15.00
N GLY A 899 37.07 26.68 14.75
CA GLY A 899 36.41 25.94 15.82
C GLY A 899 35.76 24.66 15.32
N SER A 900 35.65 23.66 16.19
CA SER A 900 35.10 22.33 15.88
C SER A 900 33.58 22.33 15.68
N LYS A 901 33.06 23.27 14.87
CA LYS A 901 31.64 23.48 14.62
C LYS A 901 31.38 23.60 13.13
N CYS A 902 30.31 22.96 12.69
CA CYS A 902 29.77 23.12 11.36
C CYS A 902 28.96 24.42 11.28
N ILE A 903 29.24 25.27 10.28
CA ILE A 903 28.57 26.56 10.10
C ILE A 903 27.97 26.65 8.70
N ALA A 904 26.92 27.45 8.53
CA ALA A 904 26.37 27.71 7.20
C ALA A 904 27.40 28.42 6.32
N ARG A 905 27.49 28.02 5.04
CA ARG A 905 28.24 28.74 4.02
C ARG A 905 27.71 30.17 3.92
N CYS A 906 28.59 31.10 3.58
CA CYS A 906 28.31 32.54 3.58
C CYS A 906 26.98 32.91 2.90
N GLN A 907 26.69 32.32 1.74
CA GLN A 907 25.49 32.62 0.94
C GLN A 907 24.17 32.24 1.62
N TYR A 908 24.20 31.31 2.57
CA TYR A 908 23.03 30.89 3.33
C TYR A 908 22.98 31.51 4.73
N ARG A 909 24.12 32.01 5.24
CA ARG A 909 24.22 32.61 6.57
C ARG A 909 23.81 34.07 6.59
N PHE A 910 24.14 34.81 5.54
CA PHE A 910 23.88 36.26 5.42
C PHE A 910 23.07 36.51 4.16
N THR A 911 21.76 36.37 4.26
CA THR A 911 20.86 36.50 3.10
C THR A 911 20.41 37.93 2.82
N ASN A 912 20.63 38.86 3.76
CA ASN A 912 20.03 40.20 3.73
C ASN A 912 20.82 41.28 4.50
N SER A 913 22.08 41.03 4.85
CA SER A 913 22.91 42.02 5.56
C SER A 913 24.35 41.99 5.05
N SER A 914 24.70 42.99 4.23
CA SER A 914 26.07 43.19 3.73
C SER A 914 27.05 43.42 4.87
N LYS A 915 26.66 44.24 5.86
CA LYS A 915 27.49 44.51 7.04
C LYS A 915 27.78 43.24 7.84
N ALA A 916 26.76 42.42 8.12
CA ALA A 916 26.99 41.18 8.87
C ALA A 916 27.83 40.16 8.08
N CYS A 917 27.71 40.16 6.75
CA CYS A 917 28.55 39.35 5.86
C CYS A 917 30.01 39.79 5.91
N ASP A 918 30.28 41.09 5.79
CA ASP A 918 31.65 41.66 5.80
C ASP A 918 32.30 41.64 7.19
N ASP A 919 31.51 41.72 8.25
CA ASP A 919 31.99 41.58 9.64
C ASP A 919 32.41 40.13 9.97
N SER A 920 32.05 39.15 9.12
CA SER A 920 32.45 37.75 9.28
C SER A 920 33.81 37.49 8.61
N PRO A 921 34.83 37.00 9.33
CA PRO A 921 36.19 36.83 8.80
C PRO A 921 36.34 35.76 7.69
N LEU A 922 35.27 35.00 7.42
CA LEU A 922 35.23 33.95 6.40
C LEU A 922 34.37 34.33 5.18
N CYS A 923 33.73 35.50 5.20
CA CYS A 923 32.75 35.89 4.20
C CYS A 923 33.02 37.31 3.69
N GLY A 924 32.48 37.62 2.52
CA GLY A 924 32.46 38.98 1.97
C GLY A 924 31.24 39.17 1.10
N TRP A 925 30.67 40.35 1.18
CA TRP A 925 29.45 40.68 0.47
C TRP A 925 29.75 40.96 -0.99
N ASP A 926 29.22 40.12 -1.88
CA ASP A 926 29.27 40.38 -3.32
C ASP A 926 28.13 41.33 -3.69
N GLY A 927 28.43 42.62 -3.62
CA GLY A 927 27.49 43.71 -3.92
C GLY A 927 26.66 43.52 -5.20
N PRO A 928 27.26 43.08 -6.33
CA PRO A 928 26.56 42.77 -7.57
C PRO A 928 25.49 41.67 -7.48
N SER A 929 25.80 40.52 -6.86
CA SER A 929 24.84 39.42 -6.75
C SER A 929 23.86 39.60 -5.59
N GLN A 930 24.11 40.58 -4.70
CA GLN A 930 23.47 40.70 -3.39
C GLN A 930 23.52 39.38 -2.60
N THR A 931 24.61 38.62 -2.77
CA THR A 931 24.85 37.40 -2.02
C THR A 931 26.16 37.49 -1.27
N CYS A 932 26.21 36.83 -0.13
CA CYS A 932 27.42 36.75 0.68
C CYS A 932 28.26 35.56 0.19
N VAL A 933 29.49 35.78 -0.27
CA VAL A 933 30.38 34.73 -0.79
C VAL A 933 31.52 34.46 0.20
N ALA A 934 32.19 33.32 0.08
CA ALA A 934 33.37 33.04 0.88
C ALA A 934 34.55 33.90 0.39
N THR A 935 35.23 34.60 1.29
CA THR A 935 36.42 35.40 0.97
C THR A 935 37.68 34.62 1.31
N CYS A 936 38.52 34.31 0.31
CA CYS A 936 39.82 33.65 0.52
C CYS A 936 40.90 34.60 1.09
N GLY A 937 40.51 35.64 1.83
CA GLY A 937 41.34 36.83 2.10
C GLY A 937 42.53 36.64 3.05
N THR A 938 42.57 35.58 3.88
CA THR A 938 43.66 35.40 4.87
C THR A 938 44.05 33.94 5.17
N ALA A 939 43.56 32.96 4.41
CA ALA A 939 43.86 31.55 4.68
C ALA A 939 45.29 31.20 4.20
N THR A 940 46.17 30.81 5.12
CA THR A 940 47.54 30.36 4.83
C THR A 940 47.62 28.98 4.15
N ASN A 941 46.49 28.31 3.93
CA ASN A 941 46.43 27.00 3.28
C ASN A 941 45.58 27.06 1.99
N PRO A 942 46.20 26.94 0.80
CA PRO A 942 45.50 26.96 -0.49
C PRO A 942 44.45 25.84 -0.69
N ASP A 943 44.61 24.70 -0.01
CA ASP A 943 43.72 23.54 -0.18
C ASP A 943 42.35 23.70 0.51
N ALA A 944 42.16 24.78 1.28
CA ALA A 944 40.90 25.06 1.97
C ALA A 944 39.87 25.83 1.12
N CYS A 945 40.21 26.28 -0.11
CA CYS A 945 39.35 27.10 -0.98
C CYS A 945 38.80 26.37 -2.22
N ALA A 946 38.96 25.04 -2.34
CA ALA A 946 38.44 24.25 -3.48
C ALA A 946 37.01 23.71 -3.25
#